data_AF-A0A7U3GSA9-F1
#
_entry.id   AF-A0A7U3GSA9-F1
#
_cell.length_a   1.000
_cell.length_b   1.000
_cell.length_c   1.000
_cell.angle_alpha   90.00
_cell.angle_beta   90.00
_cell.angle_gamma   90.00
#
_symmetry.space_group_name_H-M   'P 1'
#
loop_
_entity.id
_entity.type
_entity.pdbx_description
1 polymer ?
#
loop_
_entity_poly.entity_id
_entity_poly.type
_entity_poly.pdbx_seq_one_letter_code
_entity_poly.pdbx_strand_id
1 'polypeptide(L)'
;MSEPPSNKDHVTIRSVMDFRAPFLEEVLDWAVNNIFSKIWLSSEWNRCAKGGNDNKKFEKYRDMDYLAHIFSGTLMALKVLDYKYISEPVSDRQLQEEILSIKRSIFCFLFHDYNKITGVDYSMKDRSTLFELVDKYFRELRNELNLTNDEVYQVVFSTELGTTYNIIKNKNQRSGLFFESNFSRVADQLSSRFNREVSGNMKSIEDSIDWGSEPVVPGRFLKKILFGATSLYACEDVARKACLQVIELSGGFYLWSTNRAIFYVSDGDDSVIQTGLTKAFEDIVNKILQPENLLTFNDRSVINSASGIVAHTKDSIITYVKEDGFKKCIWMEDIEITPENRDAAYAYSDAVKTATITFSLNFKKINEKSRTSLRDGLEIYEIQDEEKGIEERLKVFMARYVQLKTDLNTQNAKELRSFLESTLEKYKDGILKGLLGKIERNSGLLIPFAIQTKEVDWDVLLSDILSDLNKEQKFVDFNDILSKIVVRNIDSLVLPRVPNKFKMSMVNAYPASEKATRENLFGINTQTFNNRLPTSGISNGKVDQISKFEFALRRNLVPRSGSEDEGLMFMSFPGAIPFIDMSDYMTHLAYSREEELSEVNNLKLSLRAINRFKREVRLDSTYFYSVKHLKTEEEILKNTYQALNIYRRTKMLIRLSFSNSPFFEDQYEAVRIEVGNSICTAMGWERIRCNQIEGVLDTITTFNVVVNGSISKIDFKETANVIGNYIQQPMSLFYHVHKLVFDKKDSKMTGFGKQFSEKIENIRKLAYEWDKDGGKKMKSITELAKSAAKMVRPTWNMSGNYRTWMLRDSLEAIEKAKVSLTAGEDRDLSEYKVFVEGVILKTLQRDKSRTWMPTDTDIAEFADKLIYLLKEDFDSRVPSGSMKSYLINAFEFEYMRSGKGDEK
;
A
#
# COMPACT_ATOMS: atom_id res chain seq x y z
N MET A 1 17.99 -33.35 -23.66
CA MET A 1 16.75 -32.72 -24.17
C MET A 1 15.62 -33.26 -23.32
N SER A 2 15.33 -32.58 -22.22
CA SER A 2 14.21 -32.91 -21.33
C SER A 2 12.96 -32.23 -21.89
N GLU A 3 11.87 -33.00 -22.03
CA GLU A 3 10.57 -32.51 -22.42
C GLU A 3 10.14 -31.30 -21.55
N PRO A 4 9.45 -30.30 -22.14
CA PRO A 4 8.86 -29.26 -21.33
C PRO A 4 7.77 -29.89 -20.45
N PRO A 5 7.65 -29.49 -19.18
CA PRO A 5 6.60 -30.01 -18.31
C PRO A 5 5.24 -29.62 -18.90
N SER A 6 4.49 -30.63 -19.35
CA SER A 6 3.09 -30.54 -19.73
C SER A 6 2.24 -30.41 -18.45
N ASN A 7 1.16 -29.62 -18.57
CA ASN A 7 0.21 -29.24 -17.51
C ASN A 7 0.71 -28.20 -16.48
N LYS A 8 0.86 -26.95 -16.93
CA LYS A 8 0.48 -25.80 -16.08
C LYS A 8 -0.95 -25.45 -16.50
N ASP A 9 -1.92 -25.62 -15.59
CA ASP A 9 -3.28 -25.13 -15.79
C ASP A 9 -3.22 -23.68 -16.27
N HIS A 10 -3.70 -23.43 -17.50
CA HIS A 10 -4.01 -22.08 -17.91
C HIS A 10 -5.06 -21.59 -16.92
N VAL A 11 -4.63 -20.74 -15.98
CA VAL A 11 -5.58 -19.92 -15.24
C VAL A 11 -6.38 -19.21 -16.35
N THR A 12 -7.69 -19.32 -16.34
CA THR A 12 -8.59 -18.54 -17.21
C THR A 12 -9.03 -17.29 -16.44
N ILE A 13 -9.42 -16.22 -17.13
CA ILE A 13 -9.94 -14.99 -16.50
C ILE A 13 -11.36 -15.20 -15.93
N ARG A 14 -11.89 -16.45 -15.98
CA ARG A 14 -13.07 -16.94 -15.23
C ARG A 14 -13.12 -16.58 -13.74
N SER A 15 -12.01 -16.15 -13.13
CA SER A 15 -11.98 -15.68 -11.73
C SER A 15 -11.96 -14.15 -11.57
N VAL A 16 -11.90 -13.40 -12.67
CA VAL A 16 -11.66 -11.96 -12.68
C VAL A 16 -12.96 -11.17 -12.77
N MET A 17 -13.95 -11.61 -13.54
CA MET A 17 -15.27 -10.96 -13.65
C MET A 17 -16.30 -11.93 -14.26
N ASP A 18 -17.46 -12.09 -13.62
CA ASP A 18 -18.53 -12.97 -14.13
C ASP A 18 -19.41 -12.23 -15.14
N PHE A 19 -19.50 -12.78 -16.35
CA PHE A 19 -20.49 -12.40 -17.35
C PHE A 19 -21.58 -13.47 -17.40
N ARG A 20 -22.84 -13.06 -17.56
CA ARG A 20 -23.92 -14.05 -17.75
C ARG A 20 -23.90 -14.61 -19.18
N ALA A 21 -23.35 -13.85 -20.14
CA ALA A 21 -23.03 -14.32 -21.49
C ALA A 21 -21.58 -14.87 -21.56
N PRO A 22 -21.36 -16.21 -21.62
CA PRO A 22 -20.04 -16.81 -21.43
C PRO A 22 -18.97 -16.39 -22.46
N PHE A 23 -19.36 -16.08 -23.69
CA PHE A 23 -18.41 -15.69 -24.73
C PHE A 23 -17.76 -14.31 -24.47
N LEU A 24 -18.36 -13.47 -23.63
CA LEU A 24 -17.75 -12.20 -23.23
C LEU A 24 -16.53 -12.41 -22.33
N GLU A 25 -16.52 -13.48 -21.54
CA GLU A 25 -15.33 -13.91 -20.80
C GLU A 25 -14.20 -14.24 -21.78
N GLU A 26 -14.47 -15.07 -22.80
CA GLU A 26 -13.47 -15.44 -23.81
C GLU A 26 -12.89 -14.23 -24.55
N VAL A 27 -13.73 -13.21 -24.82
CA VAL A 27 -13.28 -11.96 -25.42
C VAL A 27 -12.39 -11.16 -24.47
N LEU A 28 -12.74 -11.10 -23.18
CA LEU A 28 -11.90 -10.44 -22.17
C LEU A 28 -10.57 -11.18 -21.98
N ASP A 29 -10.57 -12.51 -21.89
CA ASP A 29 -9.37 -13.35 -21.86
C ASP A 29 -8.47 -13.03 -23.06
N TRP A 30 -9.04 -12.97 -24.25
CA TRP A 30 -8.31 -12.59 -25.47
C TRP A 30 -7.73 -11.17 -25.36
N ALA A 31 -8.50 -10.19 -24.86
CA ALA A 31 -8.06 -8.81 -24.76
C ALA A 31 -6.91 -8.65 -23.75
N VAL A 32 -7.00 -9.32 -22.60
CA VAL A 32 -5.91 -9.29 -21.61
C VAL A 32 -4.65 -9.92 -22.19
N ASN A 33 -4.76 -11.07 -22.85
CA ASN A 33 -3.61 -11.80 -23.39
C ASN A 33 -2.96 -11.11 -24.59
N ASN A 34 -3.74 -10.50 -25.48
CA ASN A 34 -3.23 -9.96 -26.74
C ASN A 34 -3.01 -8.45 -26.71
N ILE A 35 -3.70 -7.72 -25.82
CA ILE A 35 -3.63 -6.26 -25.72
C ILE A 35 -2.99 -5.85 -24.39
N PHE A 36 -3.70 -6.01 -23.27
CA PHE A 36 -3.29 -5.37 -22.01
C PHE A 36 -1.94 -5.92 -21.50
N SER A 37 -1.68 -7.22 -21.60
CA SER A 37 -0.38 -7.82 -21.26
C SER A 37 0.81 -7.19 -22.00
N LYS A 38 0.60 -6.66 -23.21
CA LYS A 38 1.65 -6.08 -24.06
C LYS A 38 2.01 -4.65 -23.66
N ILE A 39 1.10 -3.93 -23.03
CA ILE A 39 1.24 -2.47 -22.81
C ILE A 39 1.09 -2.05 -21.35
N TRP A 40 0.52 -2.88 -20.47
CA TRP A 40 0.14 -2.50 -19.11
C TRP A 40 1.31 -1.95 -18.26
N LEU A 41 2.50 -2.51 -18.46
CA LEU A 41 3.73 -2.12 -17.76
C LEU A 41 4.66 -1.26 -18.62
N SER A 42 4.25 -0.88 -19.84
CA SER A 42 5.06 -0.06 -20.74
C SER A 42 5.10 1.39 -20.26
N SER A 43 6.30 1.94 -20.09
CA SER A 43 6.50 3.34 -19.70
C SER A 43 5.93 4.33 -20.73
N GLU A 44 5.91 3.96 -22.02
CA GLU A 44 5.35 4.79 -23.10
C GLU A 44 3.83 4.98 -22.97
N TRP A 45 3.15 3.95 -22.48
CA TRP A 45 1.70 3.92 -22.27
C TRP A 45 1.27 4.44 -20.89
N ASN A 46 2.22 4.64 -19.96
CA ASN A 46 1.99 5.19 -18.63
C ASN A 46 1.83 6.71 -18.70
N ARG A 47 0.68 7.16 -19.22
CA ARG A 47 0.31 8.57 -19.34
C ARG A 47 -0.95 8.85 -18.52
N CYS A 48 -1.09 10.07 -18.01
CA CYS A 48 -2.31 10.47 -17.31
C CYS A 48 -3.44 10.69 -18.33
N ALA A 49 -4.54 9.93 -18.20
CA ALA A 49 -5.76 10.21 -18.95
C ALA A 49 -6.56 11.37 -18.36
N LYS A 50 -6.57 11.47 -17.02
CA LYS A 50 -7.19 12.54 -16.22
C LYS A 50 -6.30 12.80 -14.99
N GLY A 51 -6.46 13.96 -14.36
CA GLY A 51 -5.61 14.36 -13.23
C GLY A 51 -4.25 14.90 -13.67
N GLY A 52 -3.21 14.62 -12.89
CA GLY A 52 -1.87 15.15 -13.07
C GLY A 52 -1.77 16.64 -12.72
N ASN A 53 -0.57 17.20 -12.92
CA ASN A 53 -0.26 18.63 -12.68
C ASN A 53 0.22 19.37 -13.93
N ASP A 54 0.30 18.71 -15.09
CA ASP A 54 0.80 19.34 -16.33
C ASP A 54 -0.24 20.25 -16.99
N ASN A 55 -1.53 20.05 -16.68
CA ASN A 55 -2.62 20.82 -17.25
C ASN A 55 -3.58 21.27 -16.14
N LYS A 56 -3.59 22.58 -15.86
CA LYS A 56 -4.47 23.22 -14.86
C LYS A 56 -5.95 22.88 -15.01
N LYS A 57 -6.44 22.58 -16.23
CA LYS A 57 -7.83 22.15 -16.44
C LYS A 57 -8.13 20.77 -15.84
N PHE A 58 -7.12 19.90 -15.77
CA PHE A 58 -7.24 18.53 -15.32
C PHE A 58 -6.81 18.29 -13.86
N GLU A 59 -6.15 19.26 -13.22
CA GLU A 59 -5.74 19.19 -11.80
C GLU A 59 -6.90 18.89 -10.83
N LYS A 60 -8.10 19.41 -11.13
CA LYS A 60 -9.32 19.18 -10.33
C LYS A 60 -9.88 17.75 -10.41
N TYR A 61 -9.36 16.93 -11.32
CA TYR A 61 -9.79 15.55 -11.46
C TYR A 61 -8.88 14.62 -10.66
N ARG A 62 -9.47 13.50 -10.26
CA ARG A 62 -8.74 12.36 -9.73
C ARG A 62 -7.81 11.80 -10.79
N ASP A 63 -6.63 11.39 -10.34
CA ASP A 63 -5.64 10.75 -11.18
C ASP A 63 -6.18 9.44 -11.75
N MET A 64 -6.06 9.31 -13.06
CA MET A 64 -6.41 8.08 -13.75
C MET A 64 -5.43 7.89 -14.90
N ASP A 65 -4.67 6.81 -14.85
CA ASP A 65 -3.78 6.43 -15.93
C ASP A 65 -4.57 6.07 -17.19
N TYR A 66 -3.98 6.32 -18.35
CA TYR A 66 -4.57 6.03 -19.66
C TYR A 66 -5.02 4.58 -19.80
N LEU A 67 -4.16 3.65 -19.38
CA LEU A 67 -4.47 2.23 -19.40
C LEU A 67 -5.63 1.87 -18.46
N ALA A 68 -5.71 2.49 -17.27
CA ALA A 68 -6.84 2.29 -16.36
C ALA A 68 -8.14 2.86 -16.95
N HIS A 69 -8.07 3.97 -17.69
CA HIS A 69 -9.19 4.59 -18.38
C HIS A 69 -9.72 3.71 -19.52
N ILE A 70 -8.85 3.22 -20.39
CA ILE A 70 -9.22 2.27 -21.46
C ILE A 70 -9.81 0.99 -20.85
N PHE A 71 -9.16 0.45 -19.83
CA PHE A 71 -9.61 -0.78 -19.18
C PHE A 71 -11.00 -0.61 -18.55
N SER A 72 -11.22 0.47 -17.80
CA SER A 72 -12.53 0.86 -17.26
C SER A 72 -13.60 0.95 -18.35
N GLY A 73 -13.35 1.70 -19.43
CA GLY A 73 -14.30 1.87 -20.53
C GLY A 73 -14.66 0.55 -21.21
N THR A 74 -13.67 -0.30 -21.49
CA THR A 74 -13.86 -1.64 -22.07
C THR A 74 -14.76 -2.51 -21.19
N LEU A 75 -14.46 -2.61 -19.89
CA LEU A 75 -15.24 -3.45 -18.98
C LEU A 75 -16.68 -2.95 -18.81
N MET A 76 -16.88 -1.64 -18.73
CA MET A 76 -18.22 -1.06 -18.65
C MET A 76 -19.03 -1.34 -19.92
N ALA A 77 -18.43 -1.18 -21.11
CA ALA A 77 -19.08 -1.49 -22.38
C ALA A 77 -19.42 -2.98 -22.51
N LEU A 78 -18.51 -3.88 -22.11
CA LEU A 78 -18.78 -5.32 -22.07
C LEU A 78 -19.93 -5.65 -21.12
N LYS A 79 -20.06 -4.95 -19.98
CA LYS A 79 -21.17 -5.20 -19.04
C LYS A 79 -22.52 -4.70 -19.57
N VAL A 80 -22.54 -3.65 -20.38
CA VAL A 80 -23.73 -3.22 -21.13
C VAL A 80 -24.11 -4.27 -22.17
N LEU A 81 -23.13 -4.83 -22.89
CA LEU A 81 -23.36 -5.93 -23.83
C LEU A 81 -23.87 -7.19 -23.12
N ASP A 82 -23.33 -7.54 -21.95
CA ASP A 82 -23.82 -8.64 -21.12
C ASP A 82 -25.32 -8.49 -20.82
N TYR A 83 -25.73 -7.30 -20.40
CA TYR A 83 -27.15 -6.98 -20.20
C TYR A 83 -27.98 -7.13 -21.49
N LYS A 84 -27.45 -6.63 -22.62
CA LYS A 84 -28.09 -6.76 -23.94
C LYS A 84 -28.33 -8.22 -24.31
N TYR A 85 -27.29 -9.06 -24.24
CA TYR A 85 -27.38 -10.44 -24.72
C TYR A 85 -28.15 -11.38 -23.79
N ILE A 86 -28.37 -11.02 -22.53
CA ILE A 86 -29.35 -11.71 -21.68
C ILE A 86 -30.77 -11.49 -22.22
N SER A 87 -31.06 -10.26 -22.66
CA SER A 87 -32.38 -9.88 -23.16
C SER A 87 -32.60 -10.31 -24.62
N GLU A 88 -31.52 -10.32 -25.40
CA GLU A 88 -31.47 -10.64 -26.82
C GLU A 88 -30.31 -11.61 -27.10
N PRO A 89 -30.47 -12.92 -26.84
CA PRO A 89 -29.41 -13.90 -27.03
C PRO A 89 -28.90 -13.96 -28.47
N VAL A 90 -27.58 -13.98 -28.64
CA VAL A 90 -26.93 -14.14 -29.95
C VAL A 90 -27.10 -15.57 -30.44
N SER A 91 -27.51 -15.75 -31.70
CA SER A 91 -27.61 -17.07 -32.29
C SER A 91 -26.23 -17.68 -32.55
N ASP A 92 -26.09 -19.01 -32.49
CA ASP A 92 -24.83 -19.71 -32.78
C ASP A 92 -24.23 -19.34 -34.15
N ARG A 93 -25.09 -19.03 -35.13
CA ARG A 93 -24.67 -18.62 -36.48
C ARG A 93 -24.03 -17.23 -36.53
N GLN A 94 -24.37 -16.35 -35.59
CA GLN A 94 -23.87 -14.97 -35.51
C GLN A 94 -22.78 -14.79 -34.46
N LEU A 95 -22.65 -15.74 -33.53
CA LEU A 95 -21.75 -15.65 -32.38
C LEU A 95 -20.30 -15.33 -32.76
N GLN A 96 -19.76 -15.96 -33.80
CA GLN A 96 -18.37 -15.73 -34.23
C GLN A 96 -18.15 -14.34 -34.83
N GLU A 97 -19.14 -13.80 -35.54
CA GLU A 97 -19.11 -12.44 -36.08
C GLU A 97 -19.21 -11.41 -34.96
N GLU A 98 -20.04 -11.66 -33.95
CA GLU A 98 -20.16 -10.81 -32.77
C GLU A 98 -18.87 -10.79 -31.94
N ILE A 99 -18.29 -11.96 -31.68
CA ILE A 99 -16.98 -12.09 -31.00
C ILE A 99 -15.91 -11.28 -31.74
N LEU A 100 -15.83 -11.43 -33.07
CA LEU A 100 -14.87 -10.68 -33.88
C LEU A 100 -15.11 -9.17 -33.79
N SER A 101 -16.37 -8.73 -33.86
CA SER A 101 -16.75 -7.32 -33.77
C SER A 101 -16.38 -6.71 -32.41
N ILE A 102 -16.60 -7.44 -31.31
CA ILE A 102 -16.20 -6.98 -29.97
C ILE A 102 -14.67 -6.92 -29.85
N LYS A 103 -13.94 -7.93 -30.34
CA LYS A 103 -12.47 -7.93 -30.35
C LYS A 103 -11.90 -6.73 -31.12
N ARG A 104 -12.44 -6.46 -32.32
CA ARG A 104 -12.11 -5.27 -33.13
C ARG A 104 -12.41 -3.97 -32.39
N SER A 105 -13.55 -3.92 -31.69
CA SER A 105 -13.98 -2.76 -30.91
C SER A 105 -12.98 -2.43 -29.79
N ILE A 106 -12.61 -3.42 -28.98
CA ILE A 106 -11.64 -3.27 -27.89
C ILE A 106 -10.29 -2.82 -28.44
N PHE A 107 -9.84 -3.44 -29.54
CA PHE A 107 -8.61 -3.08 -30.21
C PHE A 107 -8.59 -1.62 -30.69
N CYS A 108 -9.67 -1.15 -31.32
CA CYS A 108 -9.73 0.21 -31.83
C CYS A 108 -9.88 1.24 -30.69
N PHE A 109 -10.70 0.95 -29.68
CA PHE A 109 -10.93 1.84 -28.54
C PHE A 109 -9.64 2.16 -27.77
N LEU A 110 -8.68 1.23 -27.75
CA LEU A 110 -7.34 1.44 -27.18
C LEU A 110 -6.67 2.74 -27.62
N PHE A 111 -6.92 3.16 -28.86
CA PHE A 111 -6.27 4.31 -29.48
C PHE A 111 -7.16 5.55 -29.56
N HIS A 112 -8.36 5.55 -28.96
CA HIS A 112 -9.32 6.67 -29.10
C HIS A 112 -8.74 8.03 -28.69
N ASP A 113 -7.78 8.04 -27.74
CA ASP A 113 -7.09 9.21 -27.22
C ASP A 113 -5.56 9.06 -27.38
N TYR A 114 -5.11 8.50 -28.52
CA TYR A 114 -3.68 8.21 -28.77
C TYR A 114 -2.77 9.45 -28.70
N ASN A 115 -3.33 10.65 -28.88
CA ASN A 115 -2.60 11.91 -28.70
C ASN A 115 -1.97 12.04 -27.31
N LYS A 116 -2.57 11.44 -26.27
CA LYS A 116 -2.00 11.41 -24.92
C LYS A 116 -0.75 10.56 -24.83
N ILE A 117 -0.62 9.55 -25.69
CA ILE A 117 0.54 8.65 -25.76
C ILE A 117 1.68 9.34 -26.53
N THR A 118 1.35 9.93 -27.67
CA THR A 118 2.33 10.42 -28.66
C THR A 118 2.68 11.90 -28.51
N GLY A 119 1.91 12.66 -27.71
CA GLY A 119 2.15 14.08 -27.48
C GLY A 119 1.77 14.98 -28.68
N VAL A 120 1.08 14.43 -29.67
CA VAL A 120 0.61 15.19 -30.85
C VAL A 120 -0.59 16.08 -30.53
N ASP A 121 -0.84 17.04 -31.42
CA ASP A 121 -1.96 17.98 -31.32
C ASP A 121 -3.32 17.26 -31.15
N TYR A 122 -4.18 17.80 -30.29
CA TYR A 122 -5.50 17.25 -29.95
C TYR A 122 -6.44 17.10 -31.16
N SER A 123 -6.19 17.84 -32.25
CA SER A 123 -6.94 17.70 -33.50
C SER A 123 -6.63 16.43 -34.27
N MET A 124 -5.56 15.69 -33.90
CA MET A 124 -5.19 14.37 -34.42
C MET A 124 -5.21 14.27 -35.98
N LYS A 125 -4.91 15.37 -36.67
CA LYS A 125 -5.03 15.43 -38.14
C LYS A 125 -4.05 14.52 -38.86
N ASP A 126 -2.90 14.25 -38.24
CA ASP A 126 -1.87 13.37 -38.79
C ASP A 126 -2.14 11.90 -38.45
N ARG A 127 -2.58 11.16 -39.46
CA ARG A 127 -2.91 9.72 -39.35
C ARG A 127 -1.66 8.86 -39.23
N SER A 128 -0.51 9.33 -39.74
CA SER A 128 0.72 8.55 -39.78
C SER A 128 1.18 8.16 -38.38
N THR A 129 1.03 9.06 -37.41
CA THR A 129 1.36 8.81 -36.01
C THR A 129 0.56 7.66 -35.40
N LEU A 130 -0.75 7.57 -35.69
CA LEU A 130 -1.58 6.45 -35.24
C LEU A 130 -1.10 5.14 -35.87
N PHE A 131 -0.82 5.18 -37.18
CA PHE A 131 -0.39 3.98 -37.92
C PHE A 131 0.96 3.47 -37.42
N GLU A 132 1.92 4.36 -37.18
CA GLU A 132 3.21 4.04 -36.57
C GLU A 132 3.04 3.40 -35.19
N LEU A 133 2.14 3.95 -34.35
CA LEU A 133 1.85 3.40 -33.03
C LEU A 133 1.23 2.00 -33.11
N VAL A 134 0.26 1.80 -34.00
CA VAL A 134 -0.37 0.49 -34.27
C VAL A 134 0.65 -0.50 -34.79
N ASP A 135 1.48 -0.10 -35.76
CA ASP A 135 2.47 -0.98 -36.37
C ASP A 135 3.59 -1.37 -35.39
N LYS A 136 3.99 -0.45 -34.52
CA LYS A 136 5.01 -0.69 -33.50
C LYS A 136 4.62 -1.76 -32.49
N TYR A 137 3.34 -1.81 -32.08
CA TYR A 137 2.90 -2.68 -30.98
C TYR A 137 1.97 -3.82 -31.40
N PHE A 138 1.19 -3.64 -32.47
CA PHE A 138 0.03 -4.49 -32.76
C PHE A 138 -0.21 -4.77 -34.25
N ARG A 139 0.82 -4.67 -35.11
CA ARG A 139 0.69 -4.97 -36.55
C ARG A 139 0.04 -6.34 -36.82
N GLU A 140 0.54 -7.38 -36.17
CA GLU A 140 0.06 -8.75 -36.35
C GLU A 140 -1.38 -8.89 -35.87
N LEU A 141 -1.70 -8.32 -34.71
CA LEU A 141 -3.05 -8.36 -34.14
C LEU A 141 -4.07 -7.63 -35.01
N ARG A 142 -3.69 -6.48 -35.58
CA ARG A 142 -4.53 -5.75 -36.55
C ARG A 142 -4.85 -6.61 -37.77
N ASN A 143 -3.86 -7.35 -38.27
CA ASN A 143 -4.04 -8.26 -39.41
C ASN A 143 -4.92 -9.46 -39.05
N GLU A 144 -4.74 -10.07 -37.86
CA GLU A 144 -5.59 -11.15 -37.34
C GLU A 144 -7.07 -10.71 -37.25
N LEU A 145 -7.30 -9.47 -36.81
CA LEU A 145 -8.62 -8.86 -36.72
C LEU A 145 -9.19 -8.43 -38.08
N ASN A 146 -8.46 -8.64 -39.19
CA ASN A 146 -8.84 -8.22 -40.53
C ASN A 146 -9.24 -6.72 -40.56
N LEU A 147 -8.40 -5.86 -39.98
CA LEU A 147 -8.58 -4.41 -39.98
C LEU A 147 -7.51 -3.72 -40.84
N THR A 148 -7.93 -2.73 -41.63
CA THR A 148 -7.04 -1.79 -42.30
C THR A 148 -6.71 -0.60 -41.40
N ASN A 149 -5.64 0.13 -41.72
CA ASN A 149 -5.27 1.35 -40.99
C ASN A 149 -6.38 2.43 -41.05
N ASP A 150 -7.03 2.59 -42.19
CA ASP A 150 -8.13 3.56 -42.34
C ASP A 150 -9.36 3.18 -41.51
N GLU A 151 -9.67 1.89 -41.40
CA GLU A 151 -10.75 1.38 -40.54
C GLU A 151 -10.45 1.63 -39.05
N VAL A 152 -9.22 1.36 -38.60
CA VAL A 152 -8.79 1.69 -37.23
C VAL A 152 -8.95 3.19 -36.97
N TYR A 153 -8.45 4.03 -37.88
CA TYR A 153 -8.58 5.48 -37.78
C TYR A 153 -10.05 5.92 -37.70
N GLN A 154 -10.93 5.34 -38.51
CA GLN A 154 -12.33 5.70 -38.50
C GLN A 154 -13.01 5.41 -37.16
N VAL A 155 -12.74 4.23 -36.57
CA VAL A 155 -13.33 3.85 -35.27
C VAL A 155 -12.76 4.72 -34.15
N VAL A 156 -11.45 4.97 -34.14
CA VAL A 156 -10.77 5.84 -33.17
C VAL A 156 -11.40 7.24 -33.11
N PHE A 157 -11.78 7.81 -34.26
CA PHE A 157 -12.37 9.15 -34.36
C PHE A 157 -13.89 9.19 -34.14
N SER A 158 -14.54 8.05 -33.92
CA SER A 158 -15.99 7.98 -33.74
C SER A 158 -16.48 8.37 -32.33
N THR A 159 -15.54 8.62 -31.40
CA THR A 159 -15.76 8.91 -29.97
C THR A 159 -16.16 10.36 -29.69
N GLU A 160 -15.72 11.35 -30.49
CA GLU A 160 -16.07 12.77 -30.33
C GLU A 160 -17.06 13.26 -31.41
N LEU A 161 -18.21 13.81 -31.00
CA LEU A 161 -19.22 14.43 -31.89
C LEU A 161 -18.67 15.59 -32.74
N GLY A 162 -17.61 16.27 -32.28
CA GLY A 162 -16.98 17.40 -32.98
C GLY A 162 -15.94 16.99 -34.04
N THR A 163 -15.31 15.84 -33.90
CA THR A 163 -14.29 15.31 -34.84
C THR A 163 -14.89 14.43 -35.92
N THR A 164 -16.12 13.92 -35.73
CA THR A 164 -16.90 13.22 -36.78
C THR A 164 -17.07 14.09 -38.03
N TYR A 165 -17.08 15.42 -37.87
CA TYR A 165 -17.16 16.40 -38.97
C TYR A 165 -15.96 16.36 -39.93
N ASN A 166 -14.79 15.88 -39.48
CA ASN A 166 -13.60 15.71 -40.34
C ASN A 166 -13.67 14.45 -41.20
N ILE A 167 -14.36 13.40 -40.74
CA ILE A 167 -14.57 12.15 -41.52
C ILE A 167 -15.53 12.42 -42.69
N ILE A 168 -16.58 13.21 -42.46
CA ILE A 168 -17.65 13.48 -43.44
C ILE A 168 -17.16 14.28 -44.67
N LYS A 169 -16.03 14.99 -44.59
CA LYS A 169 -15.43 15.66 -45.76
C LYS A 169 -14.81 14.69 -46.77
N ASN A 170 -14.42 13.49 -46.34
CA ASN A 170 -14.00 12.42 -47.24
C ASN A 170 -15.22 11.58 -47.64
N LYS A 171 -16.01 12.12 -48.57
CA LYS A 171 -17.09 11.39 -49.26
C LYS A 171 -16.50 10.15 -49.95
N ASN A 172 -16.54 8.97 -49.32
CA ASN A 172 -16.72 7.65 -49.95
C ASN A 172 -16.58 6.40 -49.04
N GLN A 173 -16.55 6.49 -47.71
CA GLN A 173 -16.55 5.29 -46.87
C GLN A 173 -17.67 5.32 -45.82
N ARG A 174 -18.84 4.79 -46.18
CA ARG A 174 -19.71 4.13 -45.19
C ARG A 174 -19.04 2.79 -44.90
N SER A 175 -18.17 2.71 -43.89
CA SER A 175 -17.64 1.40 -43.48
C SER A 175 -18.72 0.58 -42.80
N GLY A 176 -18.57 -0.75 -42.86
CA GLY A 176 -19.43 -1.70 -42.14
C GLY A 176 -19.19 -1.74 -40.62
N LEU A 177 -18.29 -0.91 -40.06
CA LEU A 177 -17.85 -0.97 -38.66
C LEU A 177 -18.71 -0.11 -37.71
N PHE A 178 -20.03 -0.20 -37.86
CA PHE A 178 -20.98 0.56 -37.04
C PHE A 178 -20.97 0.09 -35.59
N PHE A 179 -20.85 -1.23 -35.37
CA PHE A 179 -20.78 -1.82 -34.05
C PHE A 179 -19.56 -1.29 -33.27
N GLU A 180 -18.38 -1.35 -33.89
CA GLU A 180 -17.10 -0.94 -33.29
C GLU A 180 -17.07 0.56 -32.94
N SER A 181 -17.65 1.37 -33.82
CA SER A 181 -17.80 2.81 -33.60
C SER A 181 -18.70 3.12 -32.40
N ASN A 182 -19.82 2.39 -32.27
CA ASN A 182 -20.72 2.56 -31.13
C ASN A 182 -20.11 2.04 -29.83
N PHE A 183 -19.42 0.90 -29.85
CA PHE A 183 -18.68 0.41 -28.70
C PHE A 183 -17.70 1.47 -28.19
N SER A 184 -16.87 2.02 -29.08
CA SER A 184 -15.84 3.00 -28.70
C SER A 184 -16.45 4.26 -28.09
N ARG A 185 -17.56 4.73 -28.66
CA ARG A 185 -18.31 5.89 -28.13
C ARG A 185 -18.90 5.60 -26.76
N VAL A 186 -19.54 4.43 -26.58
CA VAL A 186 -20.12 4.02 -25.30
C VAL A 186 -19.04 3.88 -24.23
N ALA A 187 -17.92 3.23 -24.56
CA ALA A 187 -16.80 3.03 -23.64
C ALA A 187 -16.17 4.37 -23.16
N ASP A 188 -15.92 5.32 -24.06
CA ASP A 188 -15.44 6.66 -23.67
C ASP A 188 -16.50 7.42 -22.86
N GLN A 189 -17.75 7.46 -23.33
CA GLN A 189 -18.83 8.15 -22.64
C GLN A 189 -19.03 7.64 -21.21
N LEU A 190 -19.07 6.32 -21.02
CA LEU A 190 -19.25 5.70 -19.70
C LEU A 190 -18.06 6.00 -18.78
N SER A 191 -16.83 5.73 -19.24
CA SER A 191 -15.63 5.96 -18.44
C SER A 191 -15.42 7.44 -18.10
N SER A 192 -15.82 8.36 -18.98
CA SER A 192 -15.78 9.81 -18.72
C SER A 192 -16.93 10.30 -17.83
N ARG A 193 -18.16 9.79 -18.02
CA ARG A 193 -19.36 10.18 -17.25
C ARG A 193 -19.24 9.79 -15.79
N PHE A 194 -18.77 8.58 -15.51
CA PHE A 194 -18.72 8.02 -14.17
C PHE A 194 -17.39 8.22 -13.43
N ASN A 195 -16.43 8.92 -14.03
CA ASN A 195 -15.18 9.37 -13.38
C ASN A 195 -15.28 10.79 -12.76
N ARG A 196 -16.36 11.54 -13.01
CA ARG A 196 -16.58 12.84 -12.35
C ARG A 196 -17.07 12.63 -10.93
N GLU A 197 -16.59 13.43 -9.98
CA GLU A 197 -17.14 13.44 -8.62
C GLU A 197 -18.66 13.55 -8.67
N VAL A 198 -19.32 12.56 -8.06
CA VAL A 198 -20.75 12.60 -7.74
C VAL A 198 -20.94 13.67 -6.66
N SER A 199 -20.81 14.94 -7.06
CA SER A 199 -21.03 16.10 -6.23
C SER A 199 -22.53 16.29 -6.03
N GLY A 200 -23.16 15.43 -5.23
CA GLY A 200 -24.49 15.64 -4.63
C GLY A 200 -25.70 15.92 -5.54
N ASN A 201 -25.50 16.11 -6.84
CA ASN A 201 -26.44 16.74 -7.77
C ASN A 201 -26.43 16.03 -9.13
N MET A 202 -26.14 14.73 -9.15
CA MET A 202 -26.56 13.90 -10.28
C MET A 202 -28.07 13.64 -10.13
N LYS A 203 -28.85 14.71 -10.30
CA LYS A 203 -30.32 14.76 -10.14
C LYS A 203 -31.04 13.90 -11.18
N SER A 204 -30.36 13.44 -12.21
CA SER A 204 -30.92 12.44 -13.11
C SER A 204 -29.84 11.52 -13.66
N ILE A 205 -30.00 10.22 -13.39
CA ILE A 205 -29.58 9.19 -14.34
C ILE A 205 -30.81 8.93 -15.25
N GLU A 206 -31.42 10.00 -15.77
CA GLU A 206 -32.60 9.87 -16.64
C GLU A 206 -32.21 9.46 -18.06
N ASP A 207 -30.96 9.73 -18.45
CA ASP A 207 -30.45 9.31 -19.76
C ASP A 207 -30.20 7.80 -19.77
N SER A 208 -30.79 7.13 -20.75
CA SER A 208 -30.48 5.75 -21.09
C SER A 208 -29.00 5.57 -21.43
N ILE A 209 -28.54 4.32 -21.34
CA ILE A 209 -27.29 3.91 -21.97
C ILE A 209 -27.64 3.41 -23.36
N ASP A 210 -27.25 4.19 -24.36
CA ASP A 210 -27.59 3.95 -25.75
C ASP A 210 -26.42 3.29 -26.49
N TRP A 211 -26.73 2.35 -27.36
CA TRP A 211 -25.81 1.78 -28.34
C TRP A 211 -26.13 2.35 -29.72
N GLY A 212 -25.44 3.42 -30.10
CA GLY A 212 -25.81 4.18 -31.29
C GLY A 212 -27.11 4.96 -31.04
N SER A 213 -28.18 4.61 -31.75
CA SER A 213 -29.53 5.18 -31.55
C SER A 213 -30.47 4.30 -30.72
N GLU A 214 -30.02 3.11 -30.30
CA GLU A 214 -30.83 2.13 -29.59
C GLU A 214 -30.59 2.20 -28.08
N PRO A 215 -31.61 2.45 -27.25
CA PRO A 215 -31.44 2.41 -25.79
C PRO A 215 -31.30 0.97 -25.30
N VAL A 216 -30.09 0.58 -24.90
CA VAL A 216 -29.80 -0.76 -24.36
C VAL A 216 -30.20 -0.84 -22.89
N VAL A 217 -29.88 0.18 -22.09
CA VAL A 217 -30.36 0.29 -20.70
C VAL A 217 -31.23 1.53 -20.59
N PRO A 218 -32.56 1.39 -20.61
CA PRO A 218 -33.46 2.52 -20.43
C PRO A 218 -33.22 3.21 -19.08
N GLY A 219 -33.15 4.56 -19.07
CA GLY A 219 -32.84 5.33 -17.86
C GLY A 219 -33.78 5.04 -16.68
N ARG A 220 -35.06 4.74 -16.94
CA ARG A 220 -36.05 4.34 -15.92
C ARG A 220 -35.66 3.09 -15.11
N PHE A 221 -34.87 2.20 -15.69
CA PHE A 221 -34.42 0.97 -15.04
C PHE A 221 -33.03 1.12 -14.42
N LEU A 222 -32.30 2.19 -14.74
CA LEU A 222 -30.96 2.42 -14.21
C LEU A 222 -31.06 3.05 -12.82
N LYS A 223 -30.63 2.29 -11.82
CA LYS A 223 -30.69 2.65 -10.41
C LYS A 223 -29.29 2.82 -9.82
N LYS A 224 -29.21 3.48 -8.67
CA LYS A 224 -27.97 3.65 -7.92
C LYS A 224 -28.18 3.57 -6.41
N ILE A 225 -27.18 3.03 -5.73
CA ILE A 225 -27.03 3.12 -4.27
C ILE A 225 -25.87 4.06 -4.00
N LEU A 226 -26.09 5.11 -3.20
CA LEU A 226 -25.07 6.09 -2.86
C LEU A 226 -24.39 5.76 -1.53
N PHE A 227 -23.09 5.98 -1.48
CA PHE A 227 -22.25 5.85 -0.30
C PHE A 227 -21.74 7.23 0.12
N GLY A 228 -21.89 7.55 1.40
CA GLY A 228 -21.49 8.81 1.99
C GLY A 228 -19.99 8.85 2.23
N ALA A 229 -19.43 10.06 2.35
CA ALA A 229 -18.06 10.22 2.82
C ALA A 229 -17.99 9.79 4.28
N THR A 230 -17.39 8.63 4.55
CA THR A 230 -17.33 8.01 5.88
C THR A 230 -15.91 7.57 6.21
N SER A 231 -15.59 7.52 7.50
CA SER A 231 -14.34 6.93 7.99
C SER A 231 -14.44 5.41 8.19
N LEU A 232 -15.62 4.81 7.90
CA LEU A 232 -15.95 3.41 8.14
C LEU A 232 -15.72 2.54 6.90
N TYR A 233 -14.48 2.49 6.39
CA TYR A 233 -14.18 1.85 5.10
C TYR A 233 -14.35 0.33 5.10
N ALA A 234 -13.95 -0.36 6.18
CA ALA A 234 -14.18 -1.79 6.29
C ALA A 234 -15.68 -2.10 6.34
N CYS A 235 -16.45 -1.28 7.07
CA CYS A 235 -17.90 -1.39 7.06
C CYS A 235 -18.49 -1.03 5.70
N GLU A 236 -17.96 -0.01 5.00
CA GLU A 236 -18.44 0.39 3.67
C GLU A 236 -18.24 -0.74 2.67
N ASP A 237 -17.08 -1.39 2.68
CA ASP A 237 -16.77 -2.52 1.82
C ASP A 237 -17.73 -3.70 2.06
N VAL A 238 -17.95 -4.06 3.33
CA VAL A 238 -18.94 -5.09 3.68
C VAL A 238 -20.37 -4.68 3.29
N ALA A 239 -20.73 -3.40 3.45
CA ALA A 239 -22.03 -2.88 3.03
C ALA A 239 -22.21 -2.92 1.51
N ARG A 240 -21.15 -2.64 0.73
CA ARG A 240 -21.16 -2.78 -0.73
C ARG A 240 -21.46 -4.21 -1.12
N LYS A 241 -20.75 -5.18 -0.55
CA LYS A 241 -21.01 -6.60 -0.81
C LYS A 241 -22.43 -7.01 -0.43
N ALA A 242 -22.92 -6.56 0.71
CA ALA A 242 -24.30 -6.80 1.13
C ALA A 242 -25.30 -6.23 0.13
N CYS A 243 -25.06 -5.02 -0.40
CA CYS A 243 -25.90 -4.42 -1.44
C CYS A 243 -25.98 -5.30 -2.70
N LEU A 244 -24.86 -5.90 -3.13
CA LEU A 244 -24.84 -6.77 -4.31
C LEU A 244 -25.67 -8.03 -4.15
N GLN A 245 -25.48 -8.71 -3.01
CA GLN A 245 -26.27 -9.91 -2.71
C GLN A 245 -27.76 -9.59 -2.74
N VAL A 246 -28.15 -8.44 -2.20
CA VAL A 246 -29.54 -8.02 -2.19
C VAL A 246 -30.03 -7.61 -3.59
N ILE A 247 -29.21 -6.92 -4.39
CA ILE A 247 -29.54 -6.59 -5.79
C ILE A 247 -29.81 -7.88 -6.56
N GLU A 248 -28.93 -8.88 -6.48
CA GLU A 248 -29.08 -10.15 -7.19
C GLU A 248 -30.31 -10.94 -6.71
N LEU A 249 -30.52 -11.04 -5.39
CA LEU A 249 -31.70 -11.72 -4.82
C LEU A 249 -33.01 -11.04 -5.20
N SER A 250 -32.99 -9.73 -5.45
CA SER A 250 -34.15 -8.97 -5.93
C SER A 250 -34.38 -9.06 -7.45
N GLY A 251 -33.56 -9.83 -8.18
CA GLY A 251 -33.63 -9.94 -9.64
C GLY A 251 -32.97 -8.79 -10.41
N GLY A 252 -32.28 -7.89 -9.71
CA GLY A 252 -31.52 -6.80 -10.33
C GLY A 252 -30.27 -7.29 -11.07
N PHE A 253 -29.78 -6.47 -11.99
CA PHE A 253 -28.56 -6.70 -12.74
C PHE A 253 -27.48 -5.68 -12.34
N TYR A 254 -26.45 -6.13 -11.65
CA TYR A 254 -25.31 -5.27 -11.31
C TYR A 254 -24.54 -4.83 -12.57
N LEU A 255 -24.21 -3.54 -12.65
CA LEU A 255 -23.41 -2.97 -13.73
C LEU A 255 -21.97 -2.71 -13.29
N TRP A 256 -21.77 -1.70 -12.43
CA TRP A 256 -20.44 -1.30 -11.95
C TRP A 256 -20.52 -0.53 -10.65
N SER A 257 -19.36 -0.33 -10.04
CA SER A 257 -19.21 0.48 -8.83
C SER A 257 -18.19 1.59 -9.05
N THR A 258 -18.35 2.64 -8.28
CA THR A 258 -17.35 3.71 -8.05
C THR A 258 -17.09 3.77 -6.56
N ASN A 259 -16.10 4.56 -6.14
CA ASN A 259 -15.86 4.84 -4.72
C ASN A 259 -17.05 5.47 -3.98
N ARG A 260 -18.13 5.90 -4.66
CA ARG A 260 -19.30 6.52 -4.01
C ARG A 260 -20.65 5.95 -4.39
N ALA A 261 -20.69 5.00 -5.33
CA ALA A 261 -21.96 4.46 -5.78
C ALA A 261 -21.84 3.04 -6.34
N ILE A 262 -22.91 2.28 -6.23
CA ILE A 262 -23.16 1.05 -6.99
C ILE A 262 -24.26 1.36 -8.00
N PHE A 263 -24.05 0.98 -9.25
CA PHE A 263 -25.02 1.12 -10.35
C PHE A 263 -25.55 -0.24 -10.76
N TYR A 264 -26.85 -0.34 -10.96
CA TYR A 264 -27.53 -1.59 -11.32
C TYR A 264 -28.79 -1.31 -12.13
N VAL A 265 -29.30 -2.33 -12.82
CA VAL A 265 -30.57 -2.30 -13.54
C VAL A 265 -31.63 -3.05 -12.73
N SER A 266 -32.80 -2.45 -12.54
CA SER A 266 -33.94 -3.10 -11.89
C SER A 266 -35.26 -2.46 -12.33
N ASP A 267 -36.30 -3.28 -12.39
CA ASP A 267 -37.70 -2.90 -12.63
C ASP A 267 -38.48 -2.64 -11.32
N GLY A 268 -37.93 -3.07 -10.17
CA GLY A 268 -38.56 -2.97 -8.85
C GLY A 268 -38.37 -1.63 -8.14
N ASP A 269 -39.09 -1.47 -7.02
CA ASP A 269 -38.97 -0.33 -6.10
C ASP A 269 -37.78 -0.54 -5.14
N ASP A 270 -37.07 0.55 -4.81
CA ASP A 270 -35.82 0.52 -4.03
C ASP A 270 -36.04 0.04 -2.57
N SER A 271 -37.30 -0.10 -2.15
CA SER A 271 -37.70 -0.61 -0.82
C SER A 271 -37.27 -2.05 -0.55
N VAL A 272 -37.15 -2.89 -1.60
CA VAL A 272 -36.70 -4.29 -1.46
C VAL A 272 -35.26 -4.36 -1.00
N ILE A 273 -34.41 -3.43 -1.46
CA ILE A 273 -33.00 -3.38 -1.09
C ILE A 273 -32.83 -3.04 0.39
N GLN A 274 -33.66 -2.13 0.91
CA GLN A 274 -33.56 -1.67 2.29
C GLN A 274 -33.92 -2.76 3.31
N THR A 275 -34.86 -3.65 2.98
CA THR A 275 -35.35 -4.68 3.91
C THR A 275 -34.34 -5.83 4.04
N GLY A 276 -33.60 -6.15 2.97
CA GLY A 276 -32.58 -7.20 2.97
C GLY A 276 -31.18 -6.76 3.42
N LEU A 277 -30.85 -5.48 3.28
CA LEU A 277 -29.46 -4.99 3.46
C LEU A 277 -28.91 -5.21 4.87
N THR A 278 -29.68 -4.89 5.91
CA THR A 278 -29.20 -5.04 7.30
C THR A 278 -28.88 -6.49 7.63
N LYS A 279 -29.74 -7.42 7.20
CA LYS A 279 -29.53 -8.85 7.40
C LYS A 279 -28.33 -9.36 6.60
N ALA A 280 -28.21 -8.99 5.33
CA ALA A 280 -27.06 -9.37 4.51
C ALA A 280 -25.73 -8.81 5.08
N PHE A 281 -25.75 -7.57 5.58
CA PHE A 281 -24.61 -6.95 6.24
C PHE A 281 -24.22 -7.72 7.51
N GLU A 282 -25.18 -8.00 8.39
CA GLU A 282 -25.01 -8.80 9.59
C GLU A 282 -24.43 -10.19 9.30
N ASP A 283 -25.00 -10.90 8.33
CA ASP A 283 -24.56 -12.24 7.94
C ASP A 283 -23.09 -12.24 7.47
N ILE A 284 -22.68 -11.23 6.68
CA ILE A 284 -21.30 -11.09 6.23
C ILE A 284 -20.38 -10.72 7.40
N VAL A 285 -20.77 -9.78 8.27
CA VAL A 285 -20.00 -9.38 9.45
C VAL A 285 -19.75 -10.58 10.37
N ASN A 286 -20.77 -11.37 10.65
CA ASN A 286 -20.66 -12.55 11.51
C ASN A 286 -19.70 -13.60 10.92
N LYS A 287 -19.73 -13.80 9.59
CA LYS A 287 -18.77 -14.65 8.88
C LYS A 287 -17.33 -14.13 8.94
N ILE A 288 -17.11 -12.81 8.92
CA ILE A 288 -15.76 -12.22 8.96
C ILE A 288 -15.20 -12.27 10.37
N LEU A 289 -15.97 -11.78 11.34
CA LEU A 289 -15.48 -11.55 12.69
C LEU A 289 -15.29 -12.85 13.47
N GLN A 290 -16.12 -13.88 13.23
CA GLN A 290 -16.05 -15.19 13.88
C GLN A 290 -15.79 -15.05 15.39
N PRO A 291 -16.83 -14.87 16.22
CA PRO A 291 -16.70 -14.51 17.63
C PRO A 291 -15.60 -15.28 18.39
N GLU A 292 -15.46 -16.57 18.12
CA GLU A 292 -14.42 -17.46 18.64
C GLU A 292 -13.00 -16.91 18.52
N ASN A 293 -12.66 -16.28 17.39
CA ASN A 293 -11.33 -15.71 17.13
C ASN A 293 -11.04 -14.44 17.94
N LEU A 294 -12.08 -13.83 18.48
CA LEU A 294 -12.01 -12.61 19.29
C LEU A 294 -11.91 -12.90 20.79
N LEU A 295 -11.91 -14.18 21.17
CA LEU A 295 -11.72 -14.63 22.55
C LEU A 295 -10.28 -15.09 22.74
N THR A 296 -9.61 -14.58 23.78
CA THR A 296 -8.24 -14.96 24.11
C THR A 296 -8.06 -15.16 25.60
N PHE A 297 -7.42 -16.27 25.95
CA PHE A 297 -7.02 -16.61 27.31
C PHE A 297 -5.51 -16.38 27.46
N ASN A 298 -5.11 -15.79 28.59
CA ASN A 298 -3.72 -15.80 29.02
C ASN A 298 -3.59 -16.41 30.43
N ASP A 299 -2.42 -16.29 31.05
CA ASP A 299 -2.15 -16.80 32.41
C ASP A 299 -2.98 -16.09 33.49
N ARG A 300 -3.50 -14.90 33.22
CA ARG A 300 -4.09 -13.99 34.23
C ARG A 300 -5.53 -13.57 33.99
N SER A 301 -6.02 -13.65 32.76
CA SER A 301 -7.27 -12.99 32.35
C SER A 301 -7.87 -13.61 31.09
N VAL A 302 -9.17 -13.38 30.92
CA VAL A 302 -9.89 -13.61 29.67
C VAL A 302 -10.10 -12.27 28.98
N ILE A 303 -9.67 -12.17 27.73
CA ILE A 303 -9.85 -10.99 26.88
C ILE A 303 -10.93 -11.32 25.84
N ASN A 304 -12.08 -10.66 25.95
CA ASN A 304 -13.17 -10.78 24.97
C ASN A 304 -13.22 -9.52 24.09
N SER A 305 -12.56 -9.57 22.94
CA SER A 305 -12.58 -8.47 21.96
C SER A 305 -13.86 -8.44 21.12
N ALA A 306 -14.74 -9.44 21.26
CA ALA A 306 -16.06 -9.48 20.63
C ALA A 306 -17.13 -8.74 21.44
N SER A 307 -16.84 -8.40 22.70
CA SER A 307 -17.81 -7.75 23.59
C SER A 307 -18.36 -6.45 22.98
N GLY A 308 -19.70 -6.32 22.99
CA GLY A 308 -20.40 -5.18 22.40
C GLY A 308 -20.35 -5.11 20.86
N ILE A 309 -19.78 -6.11 20.18
CA ILE A 309 -19.60 -6.15 18.71
C ILE A 309 -20.35 -7.34 18.09
N VAL A 310 -20.03 -8.58 18.48
CA VAL A 310 -20.69 -9.81 18.03
C VAL A 310 -20.91 -10.75 19.20
N ALA A 311 -22.00 -11.50 19.19
CA ALA A 311 -22.35 -12.39 20.29
C ALA A 311 -21.58 -13.72 20.21
N HIS A 312 -21.11 -14.22 21.35
CA HIS A 312 -20.67 -15.61 21.47
C HIS A 312 -21.88 -16.52 21.57
N THR A 313 -21.91 -17.59 20.79
CA THR A 313 -22.92 -18.65 20.81
C THR A 313 -22.31 -19.96 21.30
N LYS A 314 -23.14 -20.96 21.60
CA LYS A 314 -22.63 -22.32 21.91
C LYS A 314 -21.75 -22.85 20.77
N ASP A 315 -22.17 -22.64 19.53
CA ASP A 315 -21.43 -23.09 18.34
C ASP A 315 -20.09 -22.38 18.21
N SER A 316 -20.01 -21.07 18.49
CA SER A 316 -18.72 -20.36 18.44
C SER A 316 -17.76 -20.89 19.51
N ILE A 317 -18.24 -21.21 20.72
CA ILE A 317 -17.39 -21.82 21.76
C ILE A 317 -16.96 -23.24 21.38
N ILE A 318 -17.84 -24.03 20.74
CA ILE A 318 -17.48 -25.33 20.18
C ILE A 318 -16.36 -25.19 19.15
N THR A 319 -16.48 -24.24 18.21
CA THR A 319 -15.43 -23.97 17.22
C THR A 319 -14.12 -23.55 17.89
N TYR A 320 -14.18 -22.66 18.89
CA TYR A 320 -13.01 -22.22 19.66
C TYR A 320 -12.20 -23.39 20.26
N VAL A 321 -12.89 -24.39 20.82
CA VAL A 321 -12.24 -25.54 21.45
C VAL A 321 -11.82 -26.64 20.46
N LYS A 322 -12.25 -26.57 19.20
CA LYS A 322 -11.78 -27.48 18.14
C LYS A 322 -10.42 -27.06 17.58
N GLU A 323 -10.18 -25.76 17.47
CA GLU A 323 -8.97 -25.18 16.89
C GLU A 323 -7.86 -24.89 17.94
N ASP A 324 -6.96 -23.97 17.65
CA ASP A 324 -5.86 -23.55 18.54
C ASP A 324 -6.34 -22.87 19.85
N GLY A 325 -7.63 -22.51 19.95
CA GLY A 325 -8.20 -21.94 21.17
C GLY A 325 -8.09 -22.87 22.37
N PHE A 326 -8.18 -24.18 22.16
CA PHE A 326 -8.06 -25.18 23.22
C PHE A 326 -6.68 -25.17 23.90
N LYS A 327 -5.60 -25.00 23.14
CA LYS A 327 -4.23 -24.86 23.68
C LYS A 327 -4.13 -23.72 24.69
N LYS A 328 -4.85 -22.62 24.44
CA LYS A 328 -4.85 -21.44 25.31
C LYS A 328 -5.62 -21.69 26.62
N CYS A 329 -6.58 -22.62 26.63
CA CYS A 329 -7.30 -23.01 27.85
C CYS A 329 -6.40 -23.77 28.84
N ILE A 330 -5.40 -24.51 28.33
CA ILE A 330 -4.49 -25.36 29.12
C ILE A 330 -3.10 -24.71 29.20
N TRP A 331 -3.03 -23.38 29.07
CA TRP A 331 -1.75 -22.67 29.11
C TRP A 331 -1.05 -22.87 30.46
N MET A 332 0.16 -23.44 30.43
CA MET A 332 0.99 -23.69 31.61
C MET A 332 2.11 -22.65 31.73
N GLU A 333 2.53 -22.36 32.96
CA GLU A 333 3.68 -21.52 33.24
C GLU A 333 5.00 -22.21 32.83
N ASP A 334 6.01 -21.41 32.47
CA ASP A 334 7.35 -21.86 32.11
C ASP A 334 8.16 -22.20 33.36
N ILE A 335 7.80 -23.32 34.00
CA ILE A 335 8.42 -23.81 35.23
C ILE A 335 9.42 -24.92 34.87
N GLU A 336 10.68 -24.73 35.21
CA GLU A 336 11.74 -25.72 35.00
C GLU A 336 11.53 -26.94 35.91
N ILE A 337 11.61 -28.14 35.32
CA ILE A 337 11.51 -29.39 36.07
C ILE A 337 12.89 -29.69 36.67
N THR A 338 12.99 -29.61 37.99
CA THR A 338 14.22 -29.87 38.76
C THR A 338 14.20 -31.30 39.34
N PRO A 339 15.34 -31.83 39.81
CA PRO A 339 15.37 -33.14 40.48
C PRO A 339 14.39 -33.24 41.65
N GLU A 340 14.13 -32.14 42.37
CA GLU A 340 13.29 -32.11 43.57
C GLU A 340 11.78 -32.18 43.28
N ASN A 341 11.33 -31.81 42.07
CA ASN A 341 9.91 -31.83 41.67
C ASN A 341 9.59 -32.86 40.57
N ARG A 342 10.59 -33.63 40.12
CA ARG A 342 10.47 -34.63 39.05
C ARG A 342 9.45 -35.73 39.35
N ASP A 343 9.48 -36.28 40.57
CA ASP A 343 8.56 -37.35 40.97
C ASP A 343 7.11 -36.84 41.02
N ALA A 344 6.91 -35.60 41.46
CA ALA A 344 5.61 -34.94 41.42
C ALA A 344 5.14 -34.75 39.97
N ALA A 345 6.03 -34.33 39.06
CA ALA A 345 5.71 -34.19 37.64
C ALA A 345 5.30 -35.53 37.00
N TYR A 346 5.99 -36.63 37.32
CA TYR A 346 5.64 -37.96 36.83
C TYR A 346 4.30 -38.46 37.39
N ALA A 347 4.07 -38.28 38.70
CA ALA A 347 2.80 -38.64 39.32
C ALA A 347 1.63 -37.82 38.74
N TYR A 348 1.86 -36.54 38.46
CA TYR A 348 0.88 -35.68 37.81
C TYR A 348 0.60 -36.10 36.36
N SER A 349 1.64 -36.45 35.58
CA SER A 349 1.50 -37.01 34.22
C SER A 349 0.58 -38.23 34.19
N ASP A 350 0.78 -39.17 35.11
CA ASP A 350 -0.05 -40.38 35.20
C ASP A 350 -1.49 -40.06 35.66
N ALA A 351 -1.66 -39.09 36.56
CA ALA A 351 -2.97 -38.63 37.01
C ALA A 351 -3.78 -37.97 35.88
N VAL A 352 -3.16 -37.09 35.08
CA VAL A 352 -3.81 -36.45 33.93
C VAL A 352 -4.17 -37.46 32.86
N LYS A 353 -3.27 -38.40 32.53
CA LYS A 353 -3.55 -39.47 31.56
C LYS A 353 -4.78 -40.32 31.91
N THR A 354 -5.10 -40.41 33.20
CA THR A 354 -6.29 -41.13 33.69
C THR A 354 -7.54 -40.23 33.72
N ALA A 355 -7.36 -38.92 33.82
CA ALA A 355 -8.43 -37.95 33.98
C ALA A 355 -8.91 -37.29 32.67
N THR A 356 -8.14 -37.39 31.58
CA THR A 356 -8.44 -36.69 30.32
C THR A 356 -8.22 -37.57 29.10
N ILE A 357 -9.06 -37.44 28.08
CA ILE A 357 -8.93 -38.15 26.79
C ILE A 357 -8.44 -37.23 25.66
N THR A 358 -8.52 -35.91 25.81
CA THR A 358 -8.21 -34.93 24.74
C THR A 358 -6.81 -34.32 24.83
N PHE A 359 -6.14 -34.48 25.96
CA PHE A 359 -4.73 -34.09 26.14
C PHE A 359 -4.08 -34.95 27.22
N SER A 360 -2.75 -34.96 27.24
CA SER A 360 -1.96 -35.45 28.37
C SER A 360 -0.75 -34.57 28.59
N LEU A 361 -0.02 -34.87 29.66
CA LEU A 361 1.26 -34.26 29.96
C LEU A 361 2.30 -35.35 30.04
N ASN A 362 3.34 -35.29 29.22
CA ASN A 362 4.36 -36.32 29.15
C ASN A 362 5.74 -35.75 29.53
N PHE A 363 5.98 -35.71 30.83
CA PHE A 363 7.27 -35.28 31.37
C PHE A 363 8.34 -36.39 31.34
N LYS A 364 7.97 -37.63 30.99
CA LYS A 364 8.83 -38.82 31.04
C LYS A 364 9.80 -38.95 29.84
N LYS A 365 9.66 -38.12 28.80
CA LYS A 365 10.46 -38.17 27.55
C LYS A 365 11.86 -37.51 27.63
N ILE A 366 12.34 -37.14 28.81
CA ILE A 366 13.43 -36.15 28.94
C ILE A 366 14.73 -36.80 29.46
N ASN A 367 15.82 -36.61 28.71
CA ASN A 367 17.18 -37.01 29.06
C ASN A 367 17.73 -36.04 30.14
N GLU A 368 18.53 -36.53 31.10
CA GLU A 368 19.02 -35.78 32.29
C GLU A 368 19.80 -34.47 32.01
N LYS A 369 20.05 -34.12 30.74
CA LYS A 369 20.94 -33.02 30.32
C LYS A 369 20.25 -31.78 29.74
N SER A 370 18.94 -31.79 29.47
CA SER A 370 18.22 -30.64 28.90
C SER A 370 17.34 -29.94 29.94
N ARG A 371 17.63 -28.67 30.27
CA ARG A 371 16.71 -27.77 30.99
C ARG A 371 15.41 -27.71 30.22
N THR A 372 14.34 -28.26 30.77
CA THR A 372 13.02 -28.41 30.11
C THR A 372 11.94 -27.92 31.06
N SER A 373 10.89 -27.33 30.48
CA SER A 373 9.81 -26.69 31.22
C SER A 373 8.54 -27.55 31.25
N LEU A 374 7.65 -27.27 32.21
CA LEU A 374 6.29 -27.85 32.24
C LEU A 374 5.54 -27.63 30.92
N ARG A 375 5.79 -26.51 30.24
CA ARG A 375 5.16 -26.16 28.97
C ARG A 375 5.51 -27.15 27.85
N ASP A 376 6.74 -27.66 27.85
CA ASP A 376 7.24 -28.55 26.78
C ASP A 376 6.63 -29.95 26.84
N GLY A 377 6.03 -30.33 27.98
CA GLY A 377 5.40 -31.64 28.18
C GLY A 377 3.95 -31.76 27.70
N LEU A 378 3.32 -30.70 27.19
CA LEU A 378 1.91 -30.73 26.76
C LEU A 378 1.72 -31.49 25.45
N GLU A 379 1.02 -32.62 25.50
CA GLU A 379 0.60 -33.40 24.34
C GLU A 379 -0.93 -33.24 24.15
N ILE A 380 -1.37 -32.68 23.02
CA ILE A 380 -2.80 -32.56 22.70
C ILE A 380 -3.15 -33.60 21.65
N TYR A 381 -4.24 -34.34 21.87
CA TYR A 381 -4.68 -35.40 20.99
C TYR A 381 -5.76 -34.91 20.02
N GLU A 382 -5.73 -35.46 18.81
CA GLU A 382 -6.85 -35.35 17.86
C GLU A 382 -8.09 -36.03 18.45
N ILE A 383 -9.26 -35.45 18.18
CA ILE A 383 -10.51 -35.94 18.73
C ILE A 383 -10.91 -37.21 17.96
N GLN A 384 -10.84 -38.37 18.62
CA GLN A 384 -11.25 -39.65 18.03
C GLN A 384 -12.76 -39.91 18.13
N ASP A 385 -13.39 -39.46 19.22
CA ASP A 385 -14.83 -39.45 19.45
C ASP A 385 -15.28 -37.99 19.49
N GLU A 386 -15.86 -37.50 18.39
CA GLU A 386 -16.22 -36.08 18.26
C GLU A 386 -17.12 -35.60 19.40
N GLU A 387 -18.08 -36.41 19.84
CA GLU A 387 -19.04 -35.99 20.85
C GLU A 387 -18.39 -35.90 22.24
N LYS A 388 -17.75 -36.98 22.70
CA LYS A 388 -17.10 -37.00 24.02
C LYS A 388 -15.89 -36.09 24.10
N GLY A 389 -15.11 -36.01 23.02
CA GLY A 389 -13.95 -35.15 22.95
C GLY A 389 -14.34 -33.67 23.00
N ILE A 390 -15.35 -33.24 22.22
CA ILE A 390 -15.83 -31.84 22.28
C ILE A 390 -16.38 -31.53 23.68
N GLU A 391 -17.14 -32.42 24.29
CA GLU A 391 -17.68 -32.22 25.64
C GLU A 391 -16.57 -32.01 26.68
N GLU A 392 -15.52 -32.85 26.68
CA GLU A 392 -14.37 -32.67 27.57
C GLU A 392 -13.68 -31.33 27.33
N ARG A 393 -13.43 -30.96 26.07
CA ARG A 393 -12.79 -29.67 25.74
C ARG A 393 -13.63 -28.46 26.16
N LEU A 394 -14.96 -28.54 26.07
CA LEU A 394 -15.87 -27.52 26.57
C LEU A 394 -15.78 -27.38 28.10
N LYS A 395 -15.72 -28.49 28.85
CA LYS A 395 -15.52 -28.44 30.31
C LYS A 395 -14.19 -27.81 30.68
N VAL A 396 -13.12 -28.11 29.96
CA VAL A 396 -11.80 -27.47 30.12
C VAL A 396 -11.90 -25.96 29.90
N PHE A 397 -12.58 -25.53 28.84
CA PHE A 397 -12.82 -24.10 28.58
C PHE A 397 -13.59 -23.43 29.72
N MET A 398 -14.69 -24.02 30.18
CA MET A 398 -15.53 -23.46 31.23
C MET A 398 -14.78 -23.36 32.56
N ALA A 399 -14.04 -24.41 32.93
CA ALA A 399 -13.19 -24.41 34.11
C ALA A 399 -12.13 -23.31 34.06
N ARG A 400 -11.45 -23.16 32.91
CA ARG A 400 -10.47 -22.09 32.74
C ARG A 400 -11.12 -20.71 32.80
N TYR A 401 -12.29 -20.52 32.19
CA TYR A 401 -13.00 -19.24 32.19
C TYR A 401 -13.36 -18.82 33.62
N VAL A 402 -14.00 -19.70 34.39
CA VAL A 402 -14.39 -19.44 35.79
C VAL A 402 -13.19 -19.16 36.68
N GLN A 403 -12.08 -19.88 36.45
CA GLN A 403 -10.82 -19.69 37.17
C GLN A 403 -10.25 -18.28 36.95
N LEU A 404 -10.27 -17.78 35.72
CA LEU A 404 -9.68 -16.48 35.38
C LEU A 404 -10.66 -15.30 35.56
N LYS A 405 -11.97 -15.54 35.47
CA LYS A 405 -13.03 -14.53 35.54
C LYS A 405 -13.69 -14.53 36.91
N THR A 406 -13.01 -13.96 37.91
CA THR A 406 -13.43 -14.02 39.33
C THR A 406 -14.72 -13.26 39.64
N ASP A 407 -15.15 -12.35 38.77
CA ASP A 407 -16.38 -11.57 38.89
C ASP A 407 -17.65 -12.30 38.42
N LEU A 408 -17.53 -13.49 37.80
CA LEU A 408 -18.68 -14.34 37.48
C LEU A 408 -19.24 -15.00 38.75
N ASN A 409 -20.32 -14.47 39.33
CA ASN A 409 -20.77 -14.86 40.68
C ASN A 409 -22.01 -15.79 40.71
N THR A 410 -22.21 -16.60 39.68
CA THR A 410 -23.32 -17.57 39.63
C THR A 410 -23.06 -18.77 40.54
N GLN A 411 -24.10 -19.54 40.86
CA GLN A 411 -23.98 -20.67 41.80
C GLN A 411 -22.99 -21.74 41.30
N ASN A 412 -23.13 -22.18 40.05
CA ASN A 412 -22.20 -23.13 39.43
C ASN A 412 -20.76 -22.60 39.34
N ALA A 413 -20.58 -21.30 39.09
CA ALA A 413 -19.24 -20.70 39.07
C ALA A 413 -18.60 -20.69 40.47
N LYS A 414 -19.38 -20.46 41.53
CA LYS A 414 -18.91 -20.56 42.92
C LYS A 414 -18.54 -22.00 43.27
N GLU A 415 -19.41 -22.95 42.96
CA GLU A 415 -19.19 -24.38 43.19
C GLU A 415 -17.92 -24.86 42.50
N LEU A 416 -17.72 -24.49 41.23
CA LEU A 416 -16.50 -24.83 40.50
C LEU A 416 -15.25 -24.17 41.09
N ARG A 417 -15.33 -22.92 41.58
CA ARG A 417 -14.19 -22.29 42.28
C ARG A 417 -13.88 -22.98 43.60
N SER A 418 -14.88 -23.31 44.41
CA SER A 418 -14.69 -24.06 45.65
C SER A 418 -14.10 -25.45 45.37
N PHE A 419 -14.51 -26.10 44.29
CA PHE A 419 -13.91 -27.36 43.86
C PHE A 419 -12.43 -27.19 43.46
N LEU A 420 -12.11 -26.16 42.66
CA LEU A 420 -10.73 -25.83 42.28
C LEU A 420 -9.84 -25.53 43.50
N GLU A 421 -10.36 -24.79 44.49
CA GLU A 421 -9.67 -24.50 45.75
C GLU A 421 -9.44 -25.78 46.57
N SER A 422 -10.45 -26.63 46.73
CA SER A 422 -10.31 -27.91 47.43
C SER A 422 -9.32 -28.86 46.73
N THR A 423 -9.30 -28.83 45.40
CA THR A 423 -8.34 -29.59 44.56
C THR A 423 -6.93 -29.08 44.79
N LEU A 424 -6.74 -27.76 44.82
CA LEU A 424 -5.44 -27.16 45.13
C LEU A 424 -4.96 -27.61 46.51
N GLU A 425 -5.76 -27.45 47.56
CA GLU A 425 -5.39 -27.84 48.92
C GLU A 425 -5.05 -29.34 49.03
N LYS A 426 -5.82 -30.20 48.35
CA LYS A 426 -5.59 -31.64 48.35
C LYS A 426 -4.26 -32.05 47.71
N TYR A 427 -3.85 -31.38 46.63
CA TYR A 427 -2.75 -31.84 45.78
C TYR A 427 -1.47 -30.98 45.86
N LYS A 428 -1.53 -29.81 46.50
CA LYS A 428 -0.43 -28.84 46.60
C LYS A 428 0.87 -29.43 47.15
N ASP A 429 0.79 -30.21 48.22
CA ASP A 429 1.97 -30.83 48.86
C ASP A 429 2.33 -32.21 48.29
N GLY A 430 1.56 -32.70 47.32
CA GLY A 430 1.73 -34.00 46.68
C GLY A 430 2.10 -33.88 45.21
N ILE A 431 1.19 -34.28 44.32
CA ILE A 431 1.44 -34.34 42.87
C ILE A 431 1.65 -32.97 42.21
N LEU A 432 1.32 -31.85 42.88
CA LEU A 432 1.57 -30.48 42.38
C LEU A 432 2.78 -29.81 43.03
N LYS A 433 3.51 -30.52 43.90
CA LYS A 433 4.61 -29.95 44.69
C LYS A 433 5.72 -29.43 43.78
N GLY A 434 6.00 -28.12 43.88
CA GLY A 434 7.02 -27.45 43.08
C GLY A 434 6.67 -27.29 41.60
N LEU A 435 5.41 -27.54 41.21
CA LEU A 435 4.90 -27.37 39.84
C LEU A 435 3.91 -26.19 39.72
N LEU A 436 3.56 -25.56 40.85
CA LEU A 436 2.64 -24.42 40.87
C LEU A 436 3.39 -23.12 40.58
N GLY A 437 2.72 -22.26 39.82
CA GLY A 437 3.19 -20.91 39.50
C GLY A 437 3.12 -19.93 40.65
N LYS A 438 3.44 -18.65 40.36
CA LYS A 438 3.39 -17.58 41.38
C LYS A 438 1.98 -17.35 41.95
N ILE A 439 0.95 -17.65 41.17
CA ILE A 439 -0.46 -17.55 41.60
C ILE A 439 -1.09 -18.93 41.51
N GLU A 440 -0.91 -19.73 42.56
CA GLU A 440 -1.27 -21.16 42.62
C GLU A 440 -2.73 -21.43 42.19
N ARG A 441 -3.68 -20.63 42.67
CA ARG A 441 -5.11 -20.71 42.34
C ARG A 441 -5.46 -20.52 40.86
N ASN A 442 -4.57 -19.86 40.10
CA ASN A 442 -4.75 -19.65 38.65
C ASN A 442 -4.03 -20.72 37.82
N SER A 443 -3.42 -21.73 38.47
CA SER A 443 -2.68 -22.78 37.77
C SER A 443 -3.60 -23.60 36.86
N GLY A 444 -3.22 -23.71 35.58
CA GLY A 444 -3.90 -24.58 34.62
C GLY A 444 -3.84 -26.07 35.00
N LEU A 445 -2.93 -26.43 35.92
CA LEU A 445 -2.75 -27.81 36.39
C LEU A 445 -3.95 -28.36 37.18
N LEU A 446 -4.85 -27.48 37.63
CA LEU A 446 -6.06 -27.87 38.38
C LEU A 446 -7.19 -28.36 37.44
N ILE A 447 -7.15 -27.99 36.17
CA ILE A 447 -8.25 -28.19 35.21
C ILE A 447 -8.57 -29.68 34.95
N PRO A 448 -7.58 -30.59 34.75
CA PRO A 448 -7.85 -32.01 34.53
C PRO A 448 -8.71 -32.65 35.63
N PHE A 449 -8.59 -32.18 36.87
CA PHE A 449 -9.37 -32.68 38.00
C PHE A 449 -10.74 -32.01 38.08
N ALA A 450 -10.81 -30.71 37.75
CA ALA A 450 -12.04 -29.93 37.77
C ALA A 450 -13.11 -30.50 36.84
N ILE A 451 -12.73 -30.94 35.64
CA ILE A 451 -13.68 -31.42 34.64
C ILE A 451 -14.35 -32.76 34.99
N GLN A 452 -13.83 -33.47 36.01
CA GLN A 452 -14.37 -34.73 36.51
C GLN A 452 -15.45 -34.54 37.60
N THR A 453 -15.66 -33.30 38.07
CA THR A 453 -16.67 -33.05 39.11
C THR A 453 -18.09 -33.25 38.59
N LYS A 454 -18.93 -33.82 39.46
CA LYS A 454 -20.38 -33.96 39.27
C LYS A 454 -21.18 -32.88 40.02
N GLU A 455 -20.49 -32.04 40.78
CA GLU A 455 -21.11 -31.00 41.62
C GLU A 455 -21.56 -29.79 40.80
N VAL A 456 -21.08 -29.67 39.56
CA VAL A 456 -21.35 -28.53 38.67
C VAL A 456 -22.26 -28.97 37.53
N ASP A 457 -23.35 -28.23 37.32
CA ASP A 457 -24.16 -28.36 36.10
C ASP A 457 -23.45 -27.60 34.96
N TRP A 458 -22.79 -28.36 34.09
CA TRP A 458 -21.98 -27.84 33.00
C TRP A 458 -22.80 -27.12 31.93
N ASP A 459 -24.05 -27.53 31.67
CA ASP A 459 -24.91 -26.87 30.69
C ASP A 459 -25.40 -25.51 31.21
N VAL A 460 -25.79 -25.45 32.49
CA VAL A 460 -26.14 -24.19 33.15
C VAL A 460 -24.93 -23.28 33.25
N LEU A 461 -23.75 -23.81 33.58
CA LEU A 461 -22.52 -23.03 33.62
C LEU A 461 -22.15 -22.46 32.25
N LEU A 462 -22.34 -23.21 31.16
CA LEU A 462 -22.14 -22.71 29.81
C LEU A 462 -23.07 -21.52 29.52
N SER A 463 -24.33 -21.62 29.91
CA SER A 463 -25.31 -20.53 29.78
C SER A 463 -24.89 -19.29 30.60
N ASP A 464 -24.42 -19.49 31.83
CA ASP A 464 -23.89 -18.41 32.69
C ASP A 464 -22.69 -17.70 32.04
N ILE A 465 -21.76 -18.46 31.46
CA ILE A 465 -20.58 -17.92 30.78
C ILE A 465 -20.98 -17.19 29.50
N LEU A 466 -21.89 -17.75 28.69
CA LEU A 466 -22.39 -17.06 27.48
C LEU A 466 -23.10 -15.75 27.84
N SER A 467 -23.88 -15.74 28.93
CA SER A 467 -24.49 -14.52 29.46
C SER A 467 -23.43 -13.50 29.88
N ASP A 468 -22.38 -13.93 30.57
CA ASP A 468 -21.27 -13.07 30.99
C ASP A 468 -20.45 -12.52 29.82
N LEU A 469 -20.10 -13.36 28.84
CA LEU A 469 -19.40 -12.96 27.61
C LEU A 469 -20.21 -11.92 26.82
N ASN A 470 -21.54 -11.97 26.90
CA ASN A 470 -22.47 -11.10 26.20
C ASN A 470 -23.12 -10.03 27.09
N LYS A 471 -22.61 -9.79 28.32
CA LYS A 471 -23.21 -8.86 29.31
C LYS A 471 -23.28 -7.41 28.87
N GLU A 472 -22.46 -6.98 27.89
CA GLU A 472 -22.56 -5.62 27.35
C GLU A 472 -23.89 -5.44 26.60
N GLN A 473 -24.83 -4.75 27.24
CA GLN A 473 -26.25 -4.70 26.87
C GLN A 473 -26.59 -3.99 25.55
N LYS A 474 -25.62 -3.45 24.81
CA LYS A 474 -25.90 -2.78 23.53
C LYS A 474 -24.86 -3.21 22.51
N PHE A 475 -25.16 -4.26 21.77
CA PHE A 475 -24.45 -4.54 20.52
C PHE A 475 -24.53 -3.33 19.59
N VAL A 476 -23.55 -3.24 18.70
CA VAL A 476 -23.53 -2.24 17.63
C VAL A 476 -24.83 -2.35 16.83
N ASP A 477 -25.54 -1.24 16.65
CA ASP A 477 -26.72 -1.20 15.81
C ASP A 477 -26.29 -1.11 14.33
N PHE A 478 -26.46 -2.20 13.59
CA PHE A 478 -26.11 -2.26 12.17
C PHE A 478 -26.94 -1.29 11.32
N ASN A 479 -28.18 -0.93 11.73
CA ASN A 479 -28.95 0.09 11.04
C ASN A 479 -28.33 1.47 11.21
N ASP A 480 -27.83 1.80 12.41
CA ASP A 480 -27.12 3.06 12.67
C ASP A 480 -25.82 3.14 11.84
N ILE A 481 -25.06 2.04 11.74
CA ILE A 481 -23.88 1.97 10.86
C ILE A 481 -24.26 2.18 9.40
N LEU A 482 -25.21 1.40 8.89
CA LEU A 482 -25.63 1.48 7.49
C LEU A 482 -26.20 2.85 7.15
N SER A 483 -26.90 3.53 8.07
CA SER A 483 -27.40 4.88 7.87
C SER A 483 -26.30 5.94 7.70
N LYS A 484 -25.10 5.69 8.25
CA LYS A 484 -23.92 6.56 8.13
C LYS A 484 -23.10 6.29 6.87
N ILE A 485 -23.28 5.11 6.28
CA ILE A 485 -22.52 4.63 5.12
C ILE A 485 -23.34 4.80 3.85
N VAL A 486 -24.58 4.30 3.84
CA VAL A 486 -25.48 4.31 2.69
C VAL A 486 -26.40 5.52 2.79
N VAL A 487 -26.21 6.46 1.88
CA VAL A 487 -27.01 7.70 1.85
C VAL A 487 -28.36 7.37 1.23
N ARG A 488 -29.37 7.22 2.09
CA ARG A 488 -30.78 7.21 1.66
C ARG A 488 -31.12 8.65 1.26
N ASN A 489 -31.51 8.86 -0.01
CA ASN A 489 -32.00 10.11 -0.60
C ASN A 489 -31.96 11.37 0.30
N ILE A 490 -31.10 12.34 -0.02
CA ILE A 490 -31.42 13.79 -0.16
C ILE A 490 -30.16 14.67 0.01
N ASP A 491 -30.16 15.74 -0.79
CA ASP A 491 -29.41 16.99 -0.71
C ASP A 491 -28.63 17.26 0.60
N SER A 492 -27.30 17.40 0.45
CA SER A 492 -26.34 17.92 1.42
C SER A 492 -26.09 17.11 2.72
N LEU A 493 -24.96 16.39 2.73
CA LEU A 493 -24.39 15.78 3.93
C LEU A 493 -23.87 16.91 4.85
N VAL A 494 -24.53 17.17 5.97
CA VAL A 494 -24.05 18.12 6.98
C VAL A 494 -22.99 17.43 7.84
N LEU A 495 -21.72 17.69 7.56
CA LEU A 495 -20.62 17.22 8.41
C LEU A 495 -20.72 17.90 9.80
N PRO A 496 -20.66 17.13 10.91
CA PRO A 496 -20.66 17.72 12.25
C PRO A 496 -19.46 18.66 12.44
N ARG A 497 -19.65 19.77 13.16
CA ARG A 497 -18.53 20.64 13.54
C ARG A 497 -17.54 19.87 14.42
N VAL A 498 -16.25 20.01 14.12
CA VAL A 498 -15.16 19.44 14.92
C VAL A 498 -15.23 20.02 16.35
N PRO A 499 -15.43 19.19 17.39
CA PRO A 499 -15.55 19.64 18.77
C PRO A 499 -14.17 19.89 19.40
N ASN A 500 -14.15 20.42 20.63
CA ASN A 500 -12.94 20.43 21.45
C ASN A 500 -12.45 19.00 21.73
N LYS A 501 -11.13 18.78 21.72
CA LYS A 501 -10.44 17.50 21.97
C LYS A 501 -10.98 16.64 23.13
N PHE A 502 -11.50 17.24 24.21
CA PHE A 502 -12.07 16.48 25.35
C PHE A 502 -13.47 15.92 25.12
N LYS A 503 -14.21 16.48 24.16
CA LYS A 503 -15.55 16.04 23.75
C LYS A 503 -15.51 15.32 22.40
N MET A 504 -14.32 15.17 21.84
CA MET A 504 -14.08 14.55 20.55
C MET A 504 -13.88 13.04 20.71
N SER A 505 -14.38 12.28 19.75
CA SER A 505 -13.99 10.90 19.57
C SER A 505 -12.59 10.89 18.96
N MET A 506 -11.68 10.23 19.65
CA MET A 506 -10.25 10.24 19.31
C MET A 506 -9.94 9.39 18.09
N VAL A 507 -10.93 8.64 17.57
CA VAL A 507 -10.77 7.83 16.36
C VAL A 507 -11.31 8.53 15.13
N ASN A 508 -12.43 9.25 15.19
CA ASN A 508 -13.07 9.84 14.01
C ASN A 508 -13.06 11.39 13.99
N ALA A 509 -12.52 12.04 15.03
CA ALA A 509 -12.42 13.49 15.17
C ALA A 509 -13.76 14.27 15.24
N TYR A 510 -14.89 13.59 15.44
CA TYR A 510 -16.23 14.19 15.63
C TYR A 510 -16.64 14.24 17.11
N PRO A 511 -17.77 14.90 17.47
CA PRO A 511 -18.32 14.81 18.82
C PRO A 511 -18.49 13.34 19.22
N ALA A 512 -17.80 12.93 20.29
CA ALA A 512 -17.93 11.60 20.83
C ALA A 512 -19.38 11.37 21.26
N SER A 513 -19.91 10.21 20.91
CA SER A 513 -21.23 9.79 21.38
C SER A 513 -21.29 9.79 22.91
N GLU A 514 -22.49 9.94 23.47
CA GLU A 514 -22.68 9.81 24.91
C GLU A 514 -22.26 8.43 25.43
N LYS A 515 -22.32 7.42 24.55
CA LYS A 515 -21.91 6.03 24.81
C LYS A 515 -20.40 5.80 24.64
N ALA A 516 -19.62 6.81 24.26
CA ALA A 516 -18.19 6.66 24.05
C ALA A 516 -17.46 6.36 25.37
N THR A 517 -16.69 5.28 25.40
CA THR A 517 -15.90 4.88 26.56
C THR A 517 -14.59 5.66 26.60
N ARG A 518 -14.14 6.03 27.80
CA ARG A 518 -12.78 6.55 27.98
C ARG A 518 -11.81 5.38 28.01
N GLU A 519 -10.88 5.34 27.06
CA GLU A 519 -9.88 4.30 26.97
C GLU A 519 -8.47 4.88 27.03
N ASN A 520 -7.56 4.09 27.61
CA ASN A 520 -6.14 4.41 27.62
C ASN A 520 -5.59 4.22 26.20
N LEU A 521 -5.16 5.32 25.58
CA LEU A 521 -4.72 5.32 24.17
C LEU A 521 -3.36 4.64 23.99
N PHE A 522 -2.65 4.29 25.08
CA PHE A 522 -1.36 3.59 25.05
C PHE A 522 -1.40 2.19 24.39
N GLY A 523 -2.57 1.60 24.16
CA GLY A 523 -2.74 0.34 23.42
C GLY A 523 -2.86 0.49 21.90
N ILE A 524 -3.01 1.72 21.41
CA ILE A 524 -2.93 2.09 20.00
C ILE A 524 -1.46 2.46 19.78
N ASN A 525 -0.65 1.54 19.27
CA ASN A 525 0.81 1.66 19.17
C ASN A 525 1.30 2.73 18.15
N THR A 526 0.52 3.79 17.90
CA THR A 526 0.87 4.92 17.04
C THR A 526 1.74 5.90 17.83
N GLN A 527 3.04 5.63 17.89
CA GLN A 527 4.02 6.53 18.51
C GLN A 527 4.36 7.77 17.66
N THR A 528 3.76 7.92 16.48
CA THR A 528 4.03 9.01 15.55
C THR A 528 2.77 9.84 15.28
N PHE A 529 2.85 11.10 15.71
CA PHE A 529 1.77 12.09 15.67
C PHE A 529 1.56 12.59 14.23
N ASN A 530 0.31 12.58 13.75
CA ASN A 530 -0.08 13.45 12.63
C ASN A 530 -0.93 14.61 13.18
N ASN A 531 -0.83 15.78 12.54
CA ASN A 531 -1.58 16.98 12.93
C ASN A 531 -3.12 16.85 12.73
N ARG A 532 -3.63 15.68 12.34
CA ARG A 532 -5.05 15.40 12.10
C ARG A 532 -5.73 14.65 13.24
N LEU A 533 -4.96 14.05 14.16
CA LEU A 533 -5.46 13.50 15.42
C LEU A 533 -4.82 14.27 16.58
N PRO A 534 -5.56 15.13 17.33
CA PRO A 534 -5.03 15.91 18.43
C PRO A 534 -4.87 15.03 19.68
N THR A 535 -3.90 14.11 19.67
CA THR A 535 -3.64 13.18 20.79
C THR A 535 -2.46 13.60 21.68
N SER A 536 -1.71 14.66 21.35
CA SER A 536 -0.42 15.00 21.97
C SER A 536 -0.44 15.47 23.44
N GLY A 537 -1.51 15.19 24.19
CA GLY A 537 -1.52 15.46 25.64
C GLY A 537 -2.68 14.85 26.41
N ILE A 538 -3.34 13.81 25.91
CA ILE A 538 -4.46 13.17 26.61
C ILE A 538 -4.13 11.68 26.81
N SER A 539 -3.93 11.26 28.06
CA SER A 539 -3.68 9.85 28.41
C SER A 539 -4.89 8.94 28.16
N ASN A 540 -6.12 9.49 28.27
CA ASN A 540 -7.37 8.76 28.07
C ASN A 540 -8.32 9.50 27.12
N GLY A 541 -8.62 8.91 25.97
CA GLY A 541 -9.49 9.46 24.93
C GLY A 541 -10.89 8.85 24.94
N LYS A 542 -11.91 9.59 24.48
CA LYS A 542 -13.22 8.97 24.19
C LYS A 542 -13.13 8.20 22.87
N VAL A 543 -13.55 6.93 22.87
CA VAL A 543 -13.63 6.08 21.68
C VAL A 543 -15.08 5.64 21.48
N ASP A 544 -15.65 5.92 20.31
CA ASP A 544 -17.00 5.49 19.95
C ASP A 544 -17.05 3.98 19.68
N GLN A 545 -18.17 3.36 20.05
CA GLN A 545 -18.40 1.93 19.81
C GLN A 545 -18.34 1.55 18.32
N ILE A 546 -18.82 2.40 17.43
CA ILE A 546 -18.76 2.20 15.97
C ILE A 546 -17.31 2.24 15.47
N SER A 547 -16.47 3.09 16.07
CA SER A 547 -15.04 3.13 15.73
C SER A 547 -14.31 1.86 16.18
N LYS A 548 -14.68 1.29 17.34
CA LYS A 548 -14.18 -0.02 17.78
C LYS A 548 -14.62 -1.14 16.84
N PHE A 549 -15.88 -1.10 16.40
CA PHE A 549 -16.45 -2.06 15.45
C PHE A 549 -15.70 -2.04 14.11
N GLU A 550 -15.56 -0.86 13.50
CA GLU A 550 -14.79 -0.66 12.26
C GLU A 550 -13.35 -1.17 12.40
N PHE A 551 -12.70 -0.90 13.54
CA PHE A 551 -11.36 -1.41 13.81
C PHE A 551 -11.32 -2.94 13.92
N ALA A 552 -12.25 -3.55 14.66
CA ALA A 552 -12.34 -5.00 14.79
C ALA A 552 -12.58 -5.68 13.43
N LEU A 553 -13.50 -5.13 12.62
CA LEU A 553 -13.78 -5.62 11.28
C LEU A 553 -12.56 -5.53 10.38
N ARG A 554 -11.90 -4.38 10.33
CA ARG A 554 -10.67 -4.17 9.56
C ARG A 554 -9.55 -5.12 9.98
N ARG A 555 -9.33 -5.32 11.28
CA ARG A 555 -8.31 -6.26 11.79
C ARG A 555 -8.56 -7.71 11.36
N ASN A 556 -9.82 -8.08 11.13
CA ASN A 556 -10.19 -9.41 10.64
C ASN A 556 -10.23 -9.52 9.13
N LEU A 557 -10.40 -8.40 8.41
CA LEU A 557 -10.30 -8.32 6.95
C LEU A 557 -8.85 -8.22 6.45
N VAL A 558 -7.95 -7.64 7.26
CA VAL A 558 -6.55 -7.44 6.92
C VAL A 558 -5.69 -8.43 7.72
N PRO A 559 -5.17 -9.49 7.10
CA PRO A 559 -4.34 -10.45 7.82
C PRO A 559 -3.07 -9.78 8.32
N ARG A 560 -2.82 -9.94 9.62
CA ARG A 560 -1.56 -9.53 10.23
C ARG A 560 -0.45 -10.48 9.82
N SER A 561 0.63 -9.92 9.29
CA SER A 561 1.85 -10.69 9.01
C SER A 561 2.70 -10.92 10.27
N GLY A 562 2.29 -10.36 11.41
CA GLY A 562 2.89 -10.51 12.74
C GLY A 562 2.20 -9.62 13.80
N SER A 563 2.67 -9.69 15.05
CA SER A 563 2.13 -8.90 16.18
C SER A 563 2.44 -7.40 16.13
N GLU A 564 3.21 -6.92 15.15
CA GLU A 564 3.82 -5.58 15.12
C GLU A 564 3.34 -4.67 13.96
N ASP A 565 2.30 -5.09 13.24
CA ASP A 565 1.75 -4.33 12.12
C ASP A 565 1.02 -3.06 12.61
N GLU A 566 1.62 -1.88 12.37
CA GLU A 566 1.12 -0.57 12.85
C GLU A 566 0.52 0.31 11.74
N GLY A 567 0.79 0.02 10.47
CA GLY A 567 0.31 0.80 9.32
C GLY A 567 -0.61 0.06 8.36
N LEU A 568 -1.23 0.81 7.46
CA LEU A 568 -2.16 0.32 6.45
C LEU A 568 -1.99 1.08 5.13
N MET A 569 -1.93 0.35 4.02
CA MET A 569 -2.13 0.89 2.68
C MET A 569 -3.55 0.54 2.21
N PHE A 570 -4.37 1.56 1.96
CA PHE A 570 -5.67 1.42 1.30
C PHE A 570 -5.50 1.71 -0.19
N MET A 571 -6.10 0.89 -1.04
CA MET A 571 -6.03 1.00 -2.49
C MET A 571 -7.44 1.11 -3.06
N SER A 572 -7.66 1.96 -4.07
CA SER A 572 -8.94 2.02 -4.77
C SER A 572 -8.76 2.22 -6.27
N PHE A 573 -9.63 1.63 -7.08
CA PHE A 573 -9.58 1.80 -8.53
C PHE A 573 -9.98 3.25 -8.88
N PRO A 574 -9.26 3.93 -9.79
CA PRO A 574 -9.46 5.37 -10.00
C PRO A 574 -10.79 5.73 -10.68
N GLY A 575 -11.41 4.81 -11.43
CA GLY A 575 -12.67 5.04 -12.15
C GLY A 575 -13.78 4.04 -11.82
N ALA A 576 -14.90 4.14 -12.55
CA ALA A 576 -15.97 3.15 -12.47
C ALA A 576 -15.51 1.82 -13.06
N ILE A 577 -15.77 0.73 -12.35
CA ILE A 577 -15.41 -0.60 -12.83
C ILE A 577 -16.46 -1.61 -12.36
N PRO A 578 -16.85 -2.56 -13.21
CA PRO A 578 -17.49 -3.78 -12.74
C PRO A 578 -16.59 -4.50 -11.71
N PHE A 579 -17.12 -5.46 -10.96
CA PHE A 579 -16.28 -6.14 -9.98
C PHE A 579 -15.13 -6.88 -10.65
N ILE A 580 -13.94 -6.67 -10.10
CA ILE A 580 -12.72 -7.28 -10.59
C ILE A 580 -11.85 -7.78 -9.43
N ASP A 581 -11.32 -9.00 -9.54
CA ASP A 581 -10.18 -9.41 -8.73
C ASP A 581 -8.86 -8.91 -9.37
N MET A 582 -8.38 -7.76 -8.90
CA MET A 582 -7.11 -7.20 -9.36
C MET A 582 -5.91 -8.11 -9.05
N SER A 583 -5.95 -8.96 -8.03
CA SER A 583 -4.86 -9.90 -7.76
C SER A 583 -4.78 -10.97 -8.86
N ASP A 584 -5.92 -11.50 -9.29
CA ASP A 584 -5.96 -12.48 -10.37
C ASP A 584 -5.66 -11.83 -11.73
N TYR A 585 -6.19 -10.63 -11.99
CA TYR A 585 -5.81 -9.84 -13.17
C TYR A 585 -4.29 -9.60 -13.24
N MET A 586 -3.67 -9.14 -12.14
CA MET A 586 -2.21 -8.98 -12.07
C MET A 586 -1.46 -10.30 -12.17
N THR A 587 -2.06 -11.40 -11.70
CA THR A 587 -1.49 -12.74 -11.85
C THR A 587 -1.36 -13.10 -13.33
N HIS A 588 -2.45 -12.95 -14.08
CA HIS A 588 -2.52 -13.24 -15.51
C HIS A 588 -1.53 -12.41 -16.31
N LEU A 589 -1.53 -11.08 -16.11
CA LEU A 589 -0.60 -10.18 -16.80
C LEU A 589 0.86 -10.64 -16.61
N ALA A 590 1.22 -11.08 -15.41
CA ALA A 590 2.59 -11.44 -15.10
C ALA A 590 2.99 -12.88 -15.47
N TYR A 591 2.07 -13.77 -15.84
CA TYR A 591 2.45 -15.06 -16.44
C TYR A 591 2.92 -14.91 -17.89
N SER A 592 2.47 -13.87 -18.59
CA SER A 592 2.85 -13.63 -19.99
C SER A 592 4.29 -13.11 -20.21
N ARG A 593 5.03 -12.79 -19.13
CA ARG A 593 6.37 -12.15 -19.18
C ARG A 593 7.32 -12.63 -18.06
N GLU A 594 7.41 -13.94 -17.80
CA GLU A 594 8.12 -14.54 -16.66
C GLU A 594 9.55 -13.98 -16.39
N GLU A 595 10.28 -13.52 -17.41
CA GLU A 595 11.67 -13.00 -17.26
C GLU A 595 11.79 -11.54 -16.78
N GLU A 596 10.77 -10.68 -16.94
CA GLU A 596 10.82 -9.26 -16.52
C GLU A 596 10.41 -9.04 -15.03
N LEU A 597 10.14 -10.11 -14.27
CA LEU A 597 9.17 -10.06 -13.15
C LEU A 597 9.60 -10.69 -11.81
N SER A 598 10.89 -10.91 -11.54
CA SER A 598 11.33 -11.43 -10.22
C SER A 598 10.86 -10.54 -9.05
N GLU A 599 10.84 -9.23 -9.24
CA GLU A 599 10.30 -8.26 -8.27
C GLU A 599 8.76 -8.16 -8.26
N VAL A 600 8.08 -8.63 -9.32
CA VAL A 600 6.61 -8.72 -9.41
C VAL A 600 6.07 -9.97 -8.73
N ASN A 601 6.85 -11.04 -8.67
CA ASN A 601 6.51 -12.22 -7.86
C ASN A 601 6.35 -11.87 -6.38
N ASN A 602 7.15 -10.96 -5.84
CA ASN A 602 6.99 -10.45 -4.46
C ASN A 602 5.69 -9.65 -4.26
N LEU A 603 5.20 -8.97 -5.31
CA LEU A 603 3.96 -8.20 -5.29
C LEU A 603 2.72 -9.09 -5.47
N LYS A 604 2.79 -10.11 -6.34
CA LYS A 604 1.80 -11.20 -6.39
C LYS A 604 1.71 -11.90 -5.05
N LEU A 605 2.85 -12.22 -4.43
CA LEU A 605 2.90 -12.80 -3.09
C LEU A 605 2.32 -11.85 -2.06
N SER A 606 2.54 -10.53 -2.16
CA SER A 606 1.97 -9.56 -1.23
C SER A 606 0.46 -9.44 -1.37
N LEU A 607 -0.08 -9.24 -2.58
CA LEU A 607 -1.53 -9.17 -2.84
C LEU A 607 -2.23 -10.50 -2.54
N ARG A 608 -1.63 -11.65 -2.90
CA ARG A 608 -2.16 -12.98 -2.58
C ARG A 608 -2.04 -13.34 -1.11
N ALA A 609 -0.97 -12.95 -0.41
CA ALA A 609 -0.86 -13.18 1.03
C ALA A 609 -1.94 -12.40 1.79
N ILE A 610 -2.26 -11.17 1.36
CA ILE A 610 -3.42 -10.43 1.87
C ILE A 610 -4.73 -11.19 1.59
N ASN A 611 -4.89 -11.76 0.40
CA ASN A 611 -6.13 -12.44 -0.02
C ASN A 611 -6.28 -13.88 0.52
N ARG A 612 -5.18 -14.54 0.90
CA ARG A 612 -5.17 -15.97 1.25
C ARG A 612 -5.74 -16.30 2.63
N PHE A 613 -5.91 -15.32 3.52
CA PHE A 613 -6.17 -15.62 4.93
C PHE A 613 -7.64 -15.66 5.36
N LYS A 614 -8.63 -15.35 4.51
CA LYS A 614 -10.02 -15.78 4.70
C LYS A 614 -10.71 -15.92 3.33
N ARG A 615 -11.09 -17.15 2.97
CA ARG A 615 -11.90 -17.43 1.76
C ARG A 615 -13.29 -16.78 1.92
N GLU A 616 -13.83 -16.31 0.80
CA GLU A 616 -15.21 -15.84 0.55
C GLU A 616 -15.56 -14.34 0.66
N VAL A 617 -14.71 -13.42 1.13
CA VAL A 617 -15.12 -12.00 1.19
C VAL A 617 -14.15 -11.07 0.47
N ARG A 618 -14.24 -10.98 -0.87
CA ARG A 618 -13.86 -9.78 -1.65
C ARG A 618 -14.63 -9.72 -2.97
N LEU A 619 -15.22 -8.57 -3.28
CA LEU A 619 -15.98 -8.29 -4.50
C LEU A 619 -15.99 -6.77 -4.75
N ASP A 620 -14.84 -6.09 -4.82
CA ASP A 620 -14.86 -4.63 -4.77
C ASP A 620 -13.64 -3.96 -5.42
N SER A 621 -13.82 -2.67 -5.76
CA SER A 621 -12.82 -1.79 -6.37
C SER A 621 -11.75 -1.32 -5.37
N THR A 622 -11.68 -1.89 -4.17
CA THR A 622 -10.80 -1.43 -3.09
C THR A 622 -10.01 -2.59 -2.46
N TYR A 623 -8.83 -2.28 -1.89
CA TYR A 623 -7.99 -3.29 -1.24
C TYR A 623 -7.27 -2.69 -0.04
N PHE A 624 -6.96 -3.57 0.92
CA PHE A 624 -6.23 -3.22 2.14
C PHE A 624 -4.95 -4.04 2.24
N TYR A 625 -3.82 -3.40 2.56
CA TYR A 625 -2.53 -4.04 2.79
C TYR A 625 -1.94 -3.60 4.13
N SER A 626 -1.68 -4.56 5.01
CA SER A 626 -0.97 -4.32 6.26
C SER A 626 0.49 -3.96 5.97
N VAL A 627 0.99 -2.89 6.58
CA VAL A 627 2.41 -2.53 6.49
C VAL A 627 3.07 -2.58 7.86
N LYS A 628 4.29 -3.14 7.87
CA LYS A 628 5.13 -3.20 9.06
C LYS A 628 5.74 -1.83 9.32
N HIS A 629 5.67 -1.42 10.59
CA HIS A 629 6.36 -0.29 11.22
C HIS A 629 6.37 1.05 10.45
N LEU A 630 5.85 2.12 11.08
CA LEU A 630 5.84 3.47 10.51
C LEU A 630 6.53 4.46 11.47
N LYS A 631 7.65 4.04 12.07
CA LYS A 631 8.33 4.81 13.13
C LYS A 631 9.58 5.52 12.62
N THR A 632 10.35 4.88 11.76
CA THR A 632 11.64 5.39 11.28
C THR A 632 11.53 5.94 9.85
N GLU A 633 12.44 6.85 9.49
CA GLU A 633 12.54 7.38 8.12
C GLU A 633 12.82 6.28 7.09
N GLU A 634 13.65 5.28 7.44
CA GLU A 634 13.93 4.09 6.63
C GLU A 634 12.65 3.33 6.27
N GLU A 635 11.82 3.03 7.27
CA GLU A 635 10.59 2.28 7.09
C GLU A 635 9.59 3.06 6.24
N ILE A 636 9.48 4.36 6.47
CA ILE A 636 8.58 5.24 5.71
C ILE A 636 9.04 5.33 4.25
N LEU A 637 10.34 5.48 3.99
CA LEU A 637 10.90 5.47 2.64
C LEU A 637 10.65 4.14 1.93
N LYS A 638 10.85 3.01 2.64
CA LYS A 638 10.58 1.67 2.12
C LYS A 638 9.10 1.50 1.75
N ASN A 639 8.19 1.91 2.63
CA ASN A 639 6.75 1.84 2.37
C ASN A 639 6.32 2.81 1.25
N THR A 640 6.96 3.97 1.14
CA THR A 640 6.74 4.91 0.02
C THR A 640 7.15 4.30 -1.31
N TYR A 641 8.36 3.75 -1.39
CA TYR A 641 8.86 3.06 -2.57
C TYR A 641 7.96 1.87 -2.95
N GLN A 642 7.48 1.13 -1.95
CA GLN A 642 6.54 0.04 -2.16
C GLN A 642 5.19 0.53 -2.71
N ALA A 643 4.62 1.61 -2.16
CA ALA A 643 3.39 2.21 -2.65
C ALA A 643 3.54 2.64 -4.12
N LEU A 644 4.60 3.37 -4.46
CA LEU A 644 4.87 3.80 -5.84
C LEU A 644 4.95 2.62 -6.82
N ASN A 645 5.61 1.54 -6.43
CA ASN A 645 5.69 0.33 -7.25
C ASN A 645 4.36 -0.41 -7.37
N ILE A 646 3.54 -0.43 -6.31
CA ILE A 646 2.18 -0.98 -6.38
C ILE A 646 1.36 -0.15 -7.36
N TYR A 647 1.35 1.18 -7.26
CA TYR A 647 0.62 2.07 -8.16
C TYR A 647 1.05 1.83 -9.61
N ARG A 648 2.36 1.84 -9.88
CA ARG A 648 2.90 1.61 -11.23
C ARG A 648 2.40 0.30 -11.84
N ARG A 649 2.17 -0.72 -11.03
CA ARG A 649 1.75 -2.06 -11.49
C ARG A 649 0.24 -2.22 -11.54
N THR A 650 -0.52 -1.68 -10.60
CA THR A 650 -1.98 -1.91 -10.50
C THR A 650 -2.82 -0.75 -11.02
N LYS A 651 -2.23 0.45 -11.13
CA LYS A 651 -2.87 1.73 -11.46
C LYS A 651 -3.95 2.16 -10.45
N MET A 652 -3.98 1.52 -9.28
CA MET A 652 -4.90 1.85 -8.20
C MET A 652 -4.36 3.03 -7.40
N LEU A 653 -5.25 3.94 -7.01
CA LEU A 653 -4.92 4.99 -6.07
C LEU A 653 -4.53 4.38 -4.72
N ILE A 654 -3.46 4.85 -4.11
CA ILE A 654 -2.93 4.29 -2.86
C ILE A 654 -2.86 5.33 -1.78
N ARG A 655 -3.31 4.98 -0.59
CA ARG A 655 -3.19 5.78 0.62
C ARG A 655 -2.47 5.02 1.71
N LEU A 656 -1.31 5.52 2.12
CA LEU A 656 -0.53 4.98 3.23
C LEU A 656 -0.83 5.77 4.50
N SER A 657 -1.32 5.11 5.55
CA SER A 657 -1.66 5.73 6.83
C SER A 657 -1.40 4.78 7.99
N PHE A 658 -1.59 5.24 9.23
CA PHE A 658 -1.58 4.34 10.37
C PHE A 658 -2.80 3.42 10.34
N SER A 659 -2.65 2.20 10.83
CA SER A 659 -3.72 1.19 10.89
C SER A 659 -4.97 1.66 11.65
N ASN A 660 -4.83 2.65 12.53
CA ASN A 660 -5.90 3.21 13.36
C ASN A 660 -6.37 4.58 12.89
N SER A 661 -5.75 5.15 11.86
CA SER A 661 -6.16 6.45 11.34
C SER A 661 -7.40 6.31 10.46
N PRO A 662 -8.44 7.13 10.68
CA PRO A 662 -9.53 7.29 9.73
C PRO A 662 -9.01 7.97 8.46
N PHE A 663 -9.56 7.61 7.31
CA PHE A 663 -9.31 8.33 6.07
C PHE A 663 -10.47 9.32 5.85
N PHE A 664 -10.18 10.61 5.59
CA PHE A 664 -11.21 11.67 5.66
C PHE A 664 -11.47 12.40 4.34
N GLU A 665 -10.55 12.32 3.39
CA GLU A 665 -10.61 13.12 2.17
C GLU A 665 -10.78 12.24 0.94
N ASP A 666 -11.47 12.76 -0.07
CA ASP A 666 -11.34 12.23 -1.43
C ASP A 666 -9.89 12.38 -1.86
N GLN A 667 -9.33 11.28 -2.36
CA GLN A 667 -8.00 11.29 -2.93
C GLN A 667 -8.11 11.66 -4.41
N TYR A 668 -7.39 12.71 -4.77
CA TYR A 668 -7.17 13.07 -6.16
C TYR A 668 -5.86 12.46 -6.67
N GLU A 669 -4.89 12.27 -5.78
CA GLU A 669 -3.52 11.89 -6.09
C GLU A 669 -3.36 10.38 -6.30
N ALA A 670 -2.48 9.97 -7.19
CA ALA A 670 -2.09 8.57 -7.39
C ALA A 670 -1.63 7.90 -6.09
N VAL A 671 -0.74 8.57 -5.33
CA VAL A 671 -0.24 8.09 -4.03
C VAL A 671 -0.33 9.20 -2.99
N ARG A 672 -0.88 8.87 -1.82
CA ARG A 672 -1.01 9.78 -0.69
C ARG A 672 -0.42 9.16 0.58
N ILE A 673 0.44 9.90 1.26
CA ILE A 673 1.10 9.49 2.50
C ILE A 673 0.60 10.37 3.64
N GLU A 674 -0.10 9.78 4.60
CA GLU A 674 -0.69 10.48 5.75
C GLU A 674 0.09 10.27 7.06
N VAL A 675 1.28 9.68 6.94
CA VAL A 675 2.23 9.45 8.01
C VAL A 675 3.17 10.65 8.06
N GLY A 676 3.15 11.40 9.17
CA GLY A 676 4.02 12.57 9.33
C GLY A 676 5.49 12.17 9.30
N ASN A 677 6.26 12.67 8.33
CA ASN A 677 7.67 12.36 8.18
C ASN A 677 8.46 13.50 7.49
N SER A 678 9.65 13.77 8.00
CA SER A 678 10.64 14.75 7.52
C SER A 678 10.98 14.57 6.03
N ILE A 679 11.32 13.36 5.58
CA ILE A 679 11.69 13.07 4.19
C ILE A 679 10.52 13.35 3.27
N CYS A 680 9.34 12.77 3.54
CA CYS A 680 8.19 12.94 2.67
C CYS A 680 7.74 14.41 2.60
N THR A 681 7.80 15.13 3.72
CA THR A 681 7.45 16.56 3.77
C THR A 681 8.44 17.41 2.98
N ALA A 682 9.74 17.26 3.24
CA ALA A 682 10.79 18.08 2.61
C ALA A 682 10.92 17.81 1.11
N MET A 683 10.72 16.55 0.68
CA MET A 683 10.76 16.18 -0.73
C MET A 683 9.43 16.44 -1.46
N GLY A 684 8.36 16.83 -0.76
CA GLY A 684 7.03 17.04 -1.34
C GLY A 684 6.35 15.73 -1.79
N TRP A 685 6.67 14.61 -1.16
CA TRP A 685 6.18 13.26 -1.50
C TRP A 685 4.91 12.84 -0.74
N GLU A 686 4.31 13.73 0.04
CA GLU A 686 3.06 13.44 0.75
C GLU A 686 1.88 13.23 -0.20
N ARG A 687 1.93 13.86 -1.38
CA ARG A 687 0.87 13.90 -2.40
C ARG A 687 1.50 13.79 -3.78
N ILE A 688 1.54 12.57 -4.32
CA ILE A 688 2.23 12.27 -5.57
C ILE A 688 1.20 11.98 -6.65
N ARG A 689 1.27 12.74 -7.74
CA ARG A 689 0.35 12.65 -8.87
C ARG A 689 0.83 11.61 -9.89
N CYS A 690 -0.08 11.08 -10.72
CA CYS A 690 0.23 10.01 -11.69
C CYS A 690 1.47 10.30 -12.56
N ASN A 691 1.62 11.54 -13.04
CA ASN A 691 2.73 11.97 -13.90
C ASN A 691 4.06 12.15 -13.14
N GLN A 692 4.05 12.14 -11.80
CA GLN A 692 5.22 12.31 -10.96
C GLN A 692 5.80 10.98 -10.47
N ILE A 693 5.05 9.87 -10.56
CA ILE A 693 5.41 8.57 -9.99
C ILE A 693 6.80 8.10 -10.43
N GLU A 694 7.08 8.10 -11.74
CA GLU A 694 8.38 7.67 -12.27
C GLU A 694 9.51 8.61 -11.82
N GLY A 695 9.27 9.92 -11.79
CA GLY A 695 10.26 10.89 -11.32
C GLY A 695 10.64 10.71 -9.85
N VAL A 696 9.67 10.37 -9.00
CA VAL A 696 9.93 10.06 -7.58
C VAL A 696 10.70 8.74 -7.44
N LEU A 697 10.31 7.69 -8.17
CA LEU A 697 11.03 6.42 -8.20
C LEU A 697 12.48 6.58 -8.67
N ASP A 698 12.70 7.35 -9.74
CA ASP A 698 14.03 7.68 -10.25
C ASP A 698 14.85 8.46 -9.23
N THR A 699 14.22 9.34 -8.45
CA THR A 699 14.90 10.11 -7.40
C THR A 699 15.35 9.19 -6.26
N ILE A 700 14.48 8.32 -5.76
CA ILE A 700 14.82 7.35 -4.69
C ILE A 700 15.96 6.42 -5.15
N THR A 701 15.86 5.88 -6.36
CA THR A 701 16.91 5.00 -6.92
C THR A 701 18.22 5.75 -7.15
N THR A 702 18.18 7.04 -7.53
CA THR A 702 19.38 7.87 -7.65
C THR A 702 20.09 8.04 -6.31
N PHE A 703 19.36 8.28 -5.22
CA PHE A 703 19.96 8.31 -3.87
C PHE A 703 20.57 6.95 -3.48
N ASN A 704 19.92 5.84 -3.80
CA ASN A 704 20.50 4.52 -3.52
C ASN A 704 21.78 4.24 -4.32
N VAL A 705 21.85 4.67 -5.59
CA VAL A 705 23.08 4.58 -6.39
C VAL A 705 24.22 5.35 -5.72
N VAL A 706 23.93 6.48 -5.06
CA VAL A 706 24.91 7.26 -4.27
C VAL A 706 25.37 6.54 -3.00
N VAL A 707 24.60 5.58 -2.49
CA VAL A 707 24.95 4.77 -1.30
C VAL A 707 25.89 3.62 -1.65
N ASN A 708 25.52 2.81 -2.65
CA ASN A 708 26.20 1.53 -2.90
C ASN A 708 26.57 1.26 -4.36
N GLY A 709 26.23 2.16 -5.28
CA GLY A 709 26.46 2.00 -6.72
C GLY A 709 25.55 0.97 -7.39
N SER A 710 24.50 0.48 -6.71
CA SER A 710 23.56 -0.52 -7.21
C SER A 710 22.17 0.07 -7.42
N ILE A 711 21.46 -0.48 -8.41
CA ILE A 711 20.07 -0.14 -8.71
C ILE A 711 19.13 -1.27 -8.23
N SER A 712 19.64 -2.51 -8.12
CA SER A 712 18.82 -3.70 -7.88
C SER A 712 18.52 -3.98 -6.41
N LYS A 713 19.37 -3.50 -5.49
CA LYS A 713 19.17 -3.69 -4.05
C LYS A 713 19.24 -2.35 -3.34
N ILE A 714 18.07 -1.88 -2.89
CA ILE A 714 17.96 -0.63 -2.15
C ILE A 714 18.33 -0.87 -0.69
N ASP A 715 19.35 -0.15 -0.22
CA ASP A 715 19.67 -0.04 1.20
C ASP A 715 18.89 1.15 1.77
N PHE A 716 17.66 0.88 2.23
CA PHE A 716 16.74 1.94 2.67
C PHE A 716 17.27 2.75 3.85
N LYS A 717 18.07 2.12 4.74
CA LYS A 717 18.64 2.79 5.91
C LYS A 717 19.62 3.88 5.49
N GLU A 718 20.62 3.49 4.71
CA GLU A 718 21.62 4.44 4.24
C GLU A 718 21.06 5.40 3.21
N THR A 719 20.08 4.98 2.39
CA THR A 719 19.39 5.87 1.46
C THR A 719 18.63 6.97 2.22
N ALA A 720 17.92 6.63 3.30
CA ALA A 720 17.26 7.62 4.14
C ALA A 720 18.26 8.60 4.78
N ASN A 721 19.41 8.11 5.27
CA ASN A 721 20.48 8.97 5.79
C ASN A 721 21.03 9.95 4.74
N VAL A 722 21.25 9.48 3.51
CA VAL A 722 21.72 10.34 2.41
C VAL A 722 20.67 11.41 2.07
N ILE A 723 19.39 11.03 2.00
CA ILE A 723 18.29 11.99 1.76
C ILE A 723 18.22 13.02 2.89
N GLY A 724 18.34 12.60 4.16
CA GLY A 724 18.37 13.50 5.31
C GLY A 724 19.50 14.53 5.23
N ASN A 725 20.72 14.10 4.88
CA ASN A 725 21.85 15.01 4.67
C ASN A 725 21.63 15.94 3.47
N TYR A 726 21.02 15.44 2.40
CA TYR A 726 20.68 16.22 1.22
C TYR A 726 19.65 17.31 1.52
N ILE A 727 18.59 17.00 2.28
CA ILE A 727 17.57 17.96 2.72
C ILE A 727 18.21 19.12 3.49
N GLN A 728 19.20 18.84 4.33
CA GLN A 728 19.93 19.87 5.08
C GLN A 728 20.92 20.64 4.21
N GLN A 729 21.65 19.94 3.33
CA GLN A 729 22.63 20.54 2.44
C GLN A 729 22.80 19.72 1.15
N PRO A 730 22.28 20.19 -0.01
CA PRO A 730 22.31 19.45 -1.27
C PRO A 730 23.71 19.03 -1.75
N MET A 731 24.73 19.85 -1.48
CA MET A 731 26.13 19.53 -1.84
C MET A 731 26.65 18.26 -1.15
N SER A 732 26.02 17.81 -0.07
CA SER A 732 26.39 16.56 0.61
C SER A 732 26.30 15.32 -0.30
N LEU A 733 25.51 15.38 -1.38
CA LEU A 733 25.48 14.33 -2.40
C LEU A 733 26.87 14.04 -2.98
N PHE A 734 27.65 15.07 -3.28
CA PHE A 734 29.00 14.90 -3.83
C PHE A 734 29.96 14.24 -2.85
N TYR A 735 29.73 14.41 -1.55
CA TYR A 735 30.51 13.73 -0.53
C TYR A 735 30.29 12.22 -0.53
N HIS A 736 29.04 11.78 -0.64
CA HIS A 736 28.72 10.36 -0.71
C HIS A 736 29.15 9.75 -2.04
N VAL A 737 28.97 10.48 -3.15
CA VAL A 737 29.51 10.11 -4.46
C VAL A 737 31.03 9.95 -4.42
N HIS A 738 31.74 10.88 -3.77
CA HIS A 738 33.19 10.83 -3.68
C HIS A 738 33.66 9.53 -3.02
N LYS A 739 33.02 9.10 -1.92
CA LYS A 739 33.33 7.83 -1.26
C LYS A 739 33.19 6.62 -2.18
N LEU A 740 32.17 6.62 -3.04
CA LEU A 740 31.97 5.51 -3.97
C LEU A 740 32.98 5.50 -5.12
N VAL A 741 33.29 6.67 -5.68
CA VAL A 741 34.09 6.81 -6.89
C VAL A 741 35.59 6.80 -6.60
N PHE A 742 36.02 7.38 -5.49
CA PHE A 742 37.44 7.64 -5.22
C PHE A 742 38.03 6.84 -4.04
N ASP A 743 37.20 6.37 -3.09
CA ASP A 743 37.71 5.69 -1.88
C ASP A 743 37.69 4.14 -1.96
N LYS A 744 36.98 3.53 -2.93
CA LYS A 744 36.99 2.06 -3.09
C LYS A 744 38.32 1.60 -3.71
N LYS A 745 39.09 0.80 -2.96
CA LYS A 745 40.39 0.21 -3.34
C LYS A 745 40.34 -0.83 -4.49
N ASP A 746 39.22 -1.00 -5.16
CA ASP A 746 39.11 -1.97 -6.26
C ASP A 746 39.72 -1.37 -7.52
N SER A 747 40.97 -1.77 -7.82
CA SER A 747 41.80 -1.27 -8.92
C SER A 747 41.26 -1.53 -10.33
N LYS A 748 40.06 -2.12 -10.45
CA LYS A 748 39.35 -2.38 -11.72
C LYS A 748 38.31 -1.33 -12.09
N MET A 749 37.98 -0.37 -11.21
CA MET A 749 37.08 0.75 -11.51
C MET A 749 37.86 2.05 -11.67
N THR A 750 38.62 2.19 -12.75
CA THR A 750 39.05 3.53 -13.19
C THR A 750 37.87 4.22 -13.87
N GLY A 751 37.29 5.19 -13.18
CA GLY A 751 36.22 6.05 -13.71
C GLY A 751 34.82 5.70 -13.22
N PHE A 752 33.90 6.58 -13.58
CA PHE A 752 32.47 6.37 -13.39
C PHE A 752 32.03 5.12 -14.17
N GLY A 753 31.82 3.96 -13.53
CA GLY A 753 31.38 2.75 -14.23
C GLY A 753 30.15 2.99 -15.12
N LYS A 754 29.87 2.11 -16.11
CA LYS A 754 28.81 2.34 -17.12
C LYS A 754 27.45 2.76 -16.50
N GLN A 755 27.02 2.07 -15.44
CA GLN A 755 25.77 2.36 -14.73
C GLN A 755 25.80 3.68 -13.94
N PHE A 756 26.95 4.02 -13.34
CA PHE A 756 27.13 5.29 -12.63
C PHE A 756 27.18 6.47 -13.61
N SER A 757 27.80 6.27 -14.79
CA SER A 757 27.87 7.26 -15.87
C SER A 757 26.49 7.68 -16.39
N GLU A 758 25.55 6.75 -16.52
CA GLU A 758 24.19 7.01 -17.02
C GLU A 758 23.34 7.86 -16.04
N LYS A 759 23.65 7.83 -14.73
CA LYS A 759 22.89 8.55 -13.68
C LYS A 759 23.65 9.73 -13.05
N ILE A 760 24.89 10.00 -13.47
CA ILE A 760 25.65 11.19 -13.02
C ILE A 760 24.87 12.48 -13.26
N GLU A 761 24.24 12.62 -14.43
CA GLU A 761 23.49 13.83 -14.71
C GLU A 761 22.23 13.95 -13.85
N ASN A 762 21.64 12.83 -13.41
CA ASN A 762 20.53 12.88 -12.44
C ASN A 762 21.02 13.34 -11.06
N ILE A 763 22.18 12.86 -10.61
CA ILE A 763 22.79 13.30 -9.34
C ILE A 763 23.12 14.80 -9.40
N ARG A 764 23.73 15.26 -10.50
CA ARG A 764 23.99 16.68 -10.73
C ARG A 764 22.69 17.47 -10.75
N LYS A 765 21.69 17.04 -11.52
CA LYS A 765 20.39 17.68 -11.60
C LYS A 765 19.76 17.88 -10.22
N LEU A 766 19.75 16.85 -9.36
CA LEU A 766 19.27 16.95 -7.98
C LEU A 766 20.01 18.05 -7.19
N ALA A 767 21.34 18.07 -7.25
CA ALA A 767 22.12 19.07 -6.53
C ALA A 767 21.91 20.51 -7.04
N TYR A 768 21.57 20.68 -8.32
CA TYR A 768 21.37 22.00 -8.95
C TYR A 768 19.93 22.51 -8.87
N GLU A 769 18.92 21.64 -8.77
CA GLU A 769 17.51 22.01 -8.86
C GLU A 769 16.79 22.14 -7.51
N TRP A 770 17.45 21.79 -6.39
CA TRP A 770 16.81 21.77 -5.05
C TRP A 770 16.31 23.14 -4.56
N ASP A 771 16.95 24.24 -4.95
CA ASP A 771 16.51 25.60 -4.61
C ASP A 771 17.05 26.63 -5.62
N LYS A 772 16.40 27.81 -5.71
CA LYS A 772 16.83 28.95 -6.53
C LYS A 772 18.28 29.37 -6.26
N ASP A 773 18.81 29.07 -5.07
CA ASP A 773 20.19 29.38 -4.68
C ASP A 773 21.14 28.19 -4.78
N GLY A 774 20.69 26.94 -4.59
CA GLY A 774 21.53 25.73 -4.78
C GLY A 774 22.08 25.62 -6.20
N GLY A 775 21.25 25.98 -7.20
CA GLY A 775 21.68 26.09 -8.59
C GLY A 775 22.69 27.19 -8.86
N LYS A 776 22.74 28.28 -8.06
CA LYS A 776 23.76 29.32 -8.17
C LYS A 776 25.09 28.83 -7.59
N LYS A 777 25.09 28.31 -6.36
CA LYS A 777 26.31 27.79 -5.71
C LYS A 777 26.99 26.71 -6.55
N MET A 778 26.22 25.77 -7.09
CA MET A 778 26.76 24.72 -7.94
C MET A 778 27.30 25.22 -9.28
N LYS A 779 26.71 26.27 -9.86
CA LYS A 779 27.27 26.95 -11.05
C LYS A 779 28.60 27.61 -10.73
N SER A 780 28.70 28.35 -9.63
CA SER A 780 29.95 28.98 -9.16
C SER A 780 31.05 27.93 -8.93
N ILE A 781 30.71 26.80 -8.30
CA ILE A 781 31.64 25.66 -8.12
C ILE A 781 32.10 25.08 -9.46
N THR A 782 31.21 24.95 -10.43
CA THR A 782 31.54 24.45 -11.78
C THR A 782 32.46 25.41 -12.52
N GLU A 783 32.20 26.72 -12.44
CA GLU A 783 33.06 27.74 -13.06
C GLU A 783 34.44 27.78 -12.42
N LEU A 784 34.50 27.62 -11.09
CA LEU A 784 35.76 27.50 -10.35
C LEU A 784 36.53 26.24 -10.78
N ALA A 785 35.84 25.09 -10.89
CA ALA A 785 36.41 23.83 -11.35
C ALA A 785 36.91 23.90 -12.81
N LYS A 786 36.18 24.57 -13.71
CA LYS A 786 36.64 24.83 -15.08
C LYS A 786 37.88 25.71 -15.10
N SER A 787 37.94 26.74 -14.24
CA SER A 787 39.14 27.59 -14.09
C SER A 787 40.34 26.77 -13.63
N ALA A 788 40.15 25.87 -12.66
CA ALA A 788 41.18 24.94 -12.24
C ALA A 788 41.63 24.00 -13.37
N ALA A 789 40.69 23.48 -14.16
CA ALA A 789 40.97 22.56 -15.27
C ALA A 789 41.81 23.20 -16.38
N LYS A 790 41.70 24.52 -16.59
CA LYS A 790 42.60 25.27 -17.48
C LYS A 790 44.04 25.21 -16.99
N MET A 791 44.27 25.36 -15.67
CA MET A 791 45.61 25.40 -15.07
C MET A 791 46.23 24.01 -14.91
N VAL A 792 45.42 23.01 -14.57
CA VAL A 792 45.86 21.64 -14.40
C VAL A 792 44.78 20.75 -14.98
N ARG A 793 45.10 20.00 -16.04
CA ARG A 793 44.13 19.06 -16.61
C ARG A 793 43.89 17.91 -15.62
N PRO A 794 42.65 17.62 -15.21
CA PRO A 794 42.37 16.52 -14.31
C PRO A 794 42.58 15.17 -15.00
N THR A 795 43.25 14.24 -14.31
CA THR A 795 43.40 12.85 -14.77
C THR A 795 43.11 11.87 -13.63
N TRP A 796 42.55 10.70 -13.97
CA TRP A 796 42.10 9.70 -12.98
C TRP A 796 43.23 9.08 -12.16
N ASN A 797 44.47 9.12 -12.67
CA ASN A 797 45.67 8.64 -11.97
C ASN A 797 46.21 9.65 -10.93
N MET A 798 45.69 10.88 -10.86
CA MET A 798 46.05 11.84 -9.81
C MET A 798 45.54 11.36 -8.45
N SER A 799 46.28 11.61 -7.37
CA SER A 799 45.76 11.39 -6.02
C SER A 799 44.67 12.41 -5.66
N GLY A 800 43.73 12.08 -4.76
CA GLY A 800 42.68 13.02 -4.33
C GLY A 800 43.23 14.34 -3.79
N ASN A 801 44.34 14.28 -3.04
CA ASN A 801 45.07 15.46 -2.59
C ASN A 801 45.54 16.35 -3.74
N TYR A 802 45.95 15.76 -4.86
CA TYR A 802 46.40 16.49 -6.04
C TYR A 802 45.24 16.98 -6.92
N ARG A 803 44.03 16.40 -6.78
CA ARG A 803 42.84 16.88 -7.50
C ARG A 803 42.15 18.05 -6.78
N THR A 804 42.40 18.22 -5.48
CA THR A 804 41.68 19.20 -4.64
C THR A 804 42.54 20.34 -4.09
N TRP A 805 43.87 20.25 -4.19
CA TRP A 805 44.79 21.19 -3.50
C TRP A 805 44.50 22.65 -3.81
N MET A 806 44.13 23.02 -5.04
CA MET A 806 43.87 24.41 -5.41
C MET A 806 42.77 25.05 -4.58
N LEU A 807 41.72 24.28 -4.26
CA LEU A 807 40.64 24.74 -3.42
C LEU A 807 40.98 24.55 -1.95
N ARG A 808 41.44 23.36 -1.55
CA ARG A 808 41.73 23.02 -0.16
C ARG A 808 42.77 23.97 0.45
N ASP A 809 43.92 24.10 -0.20
CA ASP A 809 45.06 24.86 0.35
C ASP A 809 44.75 26.36 0.33
N SER A 810 43.98 26.83 -0.65
CA SER A 810 43.49 28.21 -0.70
C SER A 810 42.51 28.51 0.45
N LEU A 811 41.55 27.61 0.73
CA LEU A 811 40.66 27.74 1.89
C LEU A 811 41.44 27.75 3.21
N GLU A 812 42.42 26.85 3.36
CA GLU A 812 43.30 26.83 4.55
C GLU A 812 44.14 28.10 4.70
N ALA A 813 44.60 28.69 3.59
CA ALA A 813 45.35 29.94 3.62
C ALA A 813 44.46 31.11 4.07
N ILE A 814 43.22 31.19 3.58
CA ILE A 814 42.23 32.18 4.02
C ILE A 814 41.91 31.98 5.51
N GLU A 815 41.69 30.75 5.97
CA GLU A 815 41.45 30.44 7.39
C GLU A 815 42.61 30.89 8.28
N LYS A 816 43.86 30.55 7.92
CA LYS A 816 45.05 30.96 8.67
C LYS A 816 45.25 32.47 8.68
N ALA A 817 44.99 33.13 7.56
CA ALA A 817 45.04 34.59 7.46
C ALA A 817 43.96 35.25 8.34
N LYS A 818 42.74 34.69 8.40
CA LYS A 818 41.68 35.17 9.31
C LYS A 818 42.02 35.00 10.78
N VAL A 819 42.63 33.87 11.18
CA VAL A 819 43.00 33.59 12.58
C VAL A 819 44.17 34.46 13.08
N SER A 820 45.01 34.94 12.16
CA SER A 820 46.15 35.82 12.49
C SER A 820 45.77 37.30 12.61
N LEU A 821 44.49 37.65 12.43
CA LEU A 821 43.97 38.99 12.70
C LEU A 821 43.69 39.21 14.19
N THR A 822 43.85 40.45 14.63
CA THR A 822 43.59 40.85 16.02
C THR A 822 42.08 40.81 16.29
N ALA A 823 41.66 40.36 17.47
CA ALA A 823 40.23 40.24 17.81
C ALA A 823 39.49 41.58 17.62
N GLY A 824 38.62 41.66 16.61
CA GLY A 824 37.83 42.86 16.29
C GLY A 824 38.08 43.46 14.90
N GLU A 825 39.11 43.05 14.16
CA GLU A 825 39.29 43.44 12.74
C GLU A 825 38.55 42.49 11.81
N ASP A 826 37.44 42.93 11.22
CA ASP A 826 36.76 42.20 10.13
C ASP A 826 37.20 42.80 8.79
N ARG A 827 38.11 42.10 8.10
CA ARG A 827 38.58 42.51 6.76
C ARG A 827 37.68 41.95 5.67
N ASP A 828 37.50 42.72 4.60
CA ASP A 828 36.73 42.28 3.44
C ASP A 828 37.36 41.05 2.78
N LEU A 829 36.52 40.11 2.34
CA LEU A 829 36.97 38.85 1.76
C LEU A 829 37.83 39.03 0.50
N SER A 830 37.66 40.14 -0.22
CA SER A 830 38.48 40.46 -1.40
C SER A 830 39.95 40.71 -1.08
N GLU A 831 40.28 41.12 0.16
CA GLU A 831 41.67 41.30 0.57
C GLU A 831 42.43 39.97 0.65
N TYR A 832 41.73 38.84 0.77
CA TYR A 832 42.35 37.52 0.82
C TYR A 832 42.71 36.96 -0.57
N LYS A 833 42.32 37.63 -1.66
CA LYS A 833 42.64 37.23 -3.04
C LYS A 833 44.14 36.98 -3.24
N VAL A 834 44.98 37.89 -2.73
CA VAL A 834 46.44 37.82 -2.85
C VAL A 834 47.02 36.54 -2.21
N PHE A 835 46.41 36.05 -1.13
CA PHE A 835 46.83 34.81 -0.47
C PHE A 835 46.50 33.58 -1.32
N VAL A 836 45.32 33.58 -1.98
CA VAL A 836 44.91 32.51 -2.91
C VAL A 836 45.86 32.45 -4.11
N GLU A 837 46.11 33.60 -4.75
CA GLU A 837 47.03 33.70 -5.90
C GLU A 837 48.44 33.22 -5.53
N GLY A 838 48.95 33.67 -4.38
CA GLY A 838 50.28 33.29 -3.89
C GLY A 838 50.43 31.80 -3.60
N VAL A 839 49.39 31.14 -3.05
CA VAL A 839 49.39 29.69 -2.80
C VAL A 839 49.42 28.90 -4.11
N ILE A 840 48.60 29.31 -5.09
CA ILE A 840 48.52 28.65 -6.40
C ILE A 840 49.82 28.79 -7.17
N LEU A 841 50.33 30.02 -7.30
CA LEU A 841 51.56 30.32 -8.03
C LEU A 841 52.75 29.54 -7.46
N LYS A 842 52.93 29.58 -6.13
CA LYS A 842 54.04 28.90 -5.45
C LYS A 842 53.98 27.38 -5.61
N THR A 843 52.79 26.80 -5.64
CA THR A 843 52.60 25.35 -5.78
C THR A 843 52.86 24.90 -7.21
N LEU A 844 52.39 25.66 -8.21
CA LEU A 844 52.67 25.40 -9.62
C LEU A 844 54.16 25.55 -9.98
N GLN A 845 54.87 26.54 -9.41
CA GLN A 845 56.31 26.71 -9.61
C GLN A 845 57.15 25.55 -9.03
N ARG A 846 56.65 24.85 -8.01
CA ARG A 846 57.33 23.69 -7.40
C ARG A 846 57.19 22.43 -8.24
N ASP A 847 56.14 22.32 -9.05
CA ASP A 847 55.88 21.17 -9.90
C ASP A 847 56.63 21.30 -11.24
N LYS A 848 57.94 21.04 -11.20
CA LYS A 848 58.88 21.16 -12.33
C LYS A 848 58.63 20.16 -13.48
N SER A 849 57.63 19.29 -13.36
CA SER A 849 57.36 18.18 -14.29
C SER A 849 56.53 18.58 -15.52
N ARG A 850 56.06 19.82 -15.60
CA ARG A 850 55.06 20.29 -16.58
C ARG A 850 55.70 21.08 -17.71
N THR A 851 55.32 20.75 -18.95
CA THR A 851 55.74 21.42 -20.20
C THR A 851 54.98 22.71 -20.49
N TRP A 852 53.89 22.99 -19.76
CA TRP A 852 53.06 24.18 -19.91
C TRP A 852 52.80 24.82 -18.54
N MET A 853 52.93 26.15 -18.45
CA MET A 853 52.61 26.94 -17.25
C MET A 853 51.37 27.80 -17.54
N PRO A 854 50.37 27.83 -16.63
CA PRO A 854 49.23 28.73 -16.75
C PRO A 854 49.66 30.20 -16.63
N THR A 855 48.84 31.10 -17.18
CA THR A 855 49.10 32.54 -17.12
C THR A 855 48.71 33.14 -15.76
N ASP A 856 49.31 34.27 -15.38
CA ASP A 856 48.90 35.02 -14.18
C ASP A 856 47.39 35.37 -14.22
N THR A 857 46.85 35.58 -15.42
CA THR A 857 45.42 35.81 -15.67
C THR A 857 44.57 34.60 -15.27
N ASP A 858 45.01 33.37 -15.54
CA ASP A 858 44.27 32.15 -15.17
C ASP A 858 44.23 31.95 -13.64
N ILE A 859 45.32 32.31 -12.95
CA ILE A 859 45.43 32.26 -11.49
C ILE A 859 44.53 33.31 -10.85
N ALA A 860 44.55 34.54 -11.38
CA ALA A 860 43.68 35.63 -10.93
C ALA A 860 42.19 35.29 -11.15
N GLU A 861 41.83 34.71 -12.30
CA GLU A 861 40.47 34.27 -12.62
C GLU A 861 39.96 33.21 -11.62
N PHE A 862 40.80 32.24 -11.24
CA PHE A 862 40.43 31.26 -10.21
C PHE A 862 40.24 31.93 -8.84
N ALA A 863 41.17 32.82 -8.45
CA ALA A 863 41.10 33.51 -7.17
C ALA A 863 39.84 34.38 -7.06
N ASP A 864 39.50 35.13 -8.11
CA ASP A 864 38.27 35.92 -8.18
C ASP A 864 37.01 35.07 -8.04
N LYS A 865 36.95 33.93 -8.73
CA LYS A 865 35.81 33.01 -8.62
C LYS A 865 35.68 32.38 -7.23
N LEU A 866 36.79 32.06 -6.57
CA LEU A 866 36.76 31.53 -5.21
C LEU A 866 36.27 32.60 -4.22
N ILE A 867 36.77 33.83 -4.32
CA ILE A 867 36.31 34.93 -3.47
C ILE A 867 34.83 35.24 -3.73
N TYR A 868 34.40 35.26 -4.99
CA TYR A 868 33.00 35.44 -5.36
C TYR A 868 32.11 34.36 -4.73
N LEU A 869 32.48 33.07 -4.88
CA LEU A 869 31.78 31.95 -4.26
C LEU A 869 31.65 32.15 -2.74
N LEU A 870 32.71 32.55 -2.06
CA LEU A 870 32.67 32.76 -0.60
C LEU A 870 31.81 33.96 -0.19
N LYS A 871 31.84 35.05 -0.96
CA LYS A 871 31.07 36.26 -0.67
C LYS A 871 29.58 36.08 -0.94
N GLU A 872 29.24 35.65 -2.14
CA GLU A 872 27.86 35.61 -2.64
C GLU A 872 27.14 34.31 -2.25
N ASP A 873 27.84 33.17 -2.29
CA ASP A 873 27.21 31.87 -2.07
C ASP A 873 27.42 31.33 -0.64
N PHE A 874 28.33 31.90 0.16
CA PHE A 874 28.57 31.52 1.56
C PHE A 874 28.47 32.68 2.55
N ASP A 875 27.80 33.77 2.18
CA ASP A 875 27.52 34.92 3.04
C ASP A 875 28.78 35.46 3.74
N SER A 876 29.88 35.56 2.99
CA SER A 876 31.19 35.99 3.48
C SER A 876 31.84 35.10 4.56
N ARG A 877 31.36 33.86 4.72
CA ARG A 877 31.93 32.88 5.66
C ARG A 877 32.83 31.90 4.93
N VAL A 878 33.93 31.52 5.57
CA VAL A 878 34.78 30.43 5.08
C VAL A 878 34.17 29.11 5.57
N PRO A 879 33.83 28.16 4.67
CA PRO A 879 33.24 26.88 5.05
C PRO A 879 34.16 26.10 6.01
N SER A 880 33.59 25.53 7.07
CA SER A 880 34.29 24.69 8.04
C SER A 880 33.60 23.33 8.23
N GLY A 881 34.29 22.38 8.88
CA GLY A 881 33.74 21.06 9.22
C GLY A 881 33.20 20.32 8.00
N SER A 882 32.00 19.72 8.12
CA SER A 882 31.36 18.97 7.04
C SER A 882 31.12 19.80 5.78
N MET A 883 30.83 21.10 5.93
CA MET A 883 30.57 22.01 4.81
C MET A 883 31.80 22.17 3.91
N LYS A 884 32.99 22.31 4.52
CA LYS A 884 34.27 22.37 3.80
C LYS A 884 34.49 21.10 2.98
N SER A 885 34.24 19.93 3.59
CA SER A 885 34.36 18.65 2.91
C SER A 885 33.37 18.50 1.74
N TYR A 886 32.14 18.97 1.89
CA TYR A 886 31.13 18.92 0.83
C TYR A 886 31.53 19.80 -0.35
N LEU A 887 32.01 21.02 -0.09
CA LEU A 887 32.49 21.93 -1.12
C LEU A 887 33.70 21.35 -1.86
N ILE A 888 34.68 20.80 -1.14
CA ILE A 888 35.88 20.19 -1.75
C ILE A 888 35.48 19.02 -2.66
N ASN A 889 34.60 18.14 -2.19
CA ASN A 889 34.18 16.97 -2.96
C ASN A 889 33.32 17.36 -4.18
N ALA A 890 32.47 18.39 -4.06
CA ALA A 890 31.70 18.93 -5.19
C ALA A 890 32.63 19.56 -6.25
N PHE A 891 33.64 20.31 -5.82
CA PHE A 891 34.67 20.86 -6.71
C PHE A 891 35.45 19.76 -7.41
N GLU A 892 35.93 18.74 -6.69
CA GLU A 892 36.68 17.63 -7.28
C GLU A 892 35.87 16.90 -8.34
N PHE A 893 34.59 16.67 -8.07
CA PHE A 893 33.67 16.03 -8.99
C PHE A 893 33.52 16.82 -10.30
N GLU A 894 33.23 18.13 -10.22
CA GLU A 894 33.09 18.99 -11.41
C GLU A 894 34.43 19.23 -12.13
N TYR A 895 35.54 19.23 -11.39
CA TYR A 895 36.89 19.34 -11.93
C TYR A 895 37.20 18.12 -12.78
N MET A 896 37.01 16.90 -12.26
CA MET A 896 37.20 15.65 -13.01
C MET A 896 36.31 15.54 -14.24
N ARG A 897 35.08 16.09 -14.21
CA ARG A 897 34.18 16.14 -15.37
C ARG A 897 34.66 17.11 -16.44
N SER A 898 35.21 18.25 -16.04
CA SER A 898 35.71 19.29 -16.96
C SER A 898 36.87 18.79 -17.83
N GLY A 899 37.61 17.76 -17.39
CA GLY A 899 38.67 17.12 -18.18
C GLY A 899 38.19 16.19 -19.32
N LYS A 900 36.91 15.79 -19.34
CA LYS A 900 36.29 14.96 -20.40
C LYS A 900 35.78 15.76 -21.62
N GLY A 901 35.79 17.09 -21.56
CA GLY A 901 35.16 17.96 -22.56
C GLY A 901 35.87 18.07 -23.92
N ASP A 902 37.11 17.60 -24.03
CA ASP A 902 37.95 17.74 -25.24
C ASP A 902 38.34 16.41 -25.89
N GLU A 903 37.62 15.32 -25.60
CA GLU A 903 37.67 14.09 -26.43
C GLU A 903 36.46 14.10 -27.38
N LYS A 904 36.58 14.88 -28.47
CA LYS A 904 35.79 14.71 -29.69
C LYS A 904 36.72 14.56 -30.87
#